data_AF-A0A7W1H8V0-F1
#
_entry.id   AF-A0A7W1H8V0-F1
#
_cell.length_a   1.000
_cell.length_b   1.000
_cell.length_c   1.000
_cell.angle_alpha   90.00
_cell.angle_beta   90.00
_cell.angle_gamma   90.00
#
_symmetry.space_group_name_H-M   'P 1'
#
loop_
_entity.id
_entity.type
_entity.pdbx_description
1 polymer ?
#
loop_
_entity_poly.entity_id
_entity_poly.type
_entity_poly.pdbx_seq_one_letter_code
_entity_poly.pdbx_strand_id
1 'polypeptide(L)'
;MSVISATRSVVAIVLVGIMVACGGGDGPISPTGPASLSLSPASDIRLSGIGQTAQLTAAPKDESGNDVSAQVTWTSTNEAVATVVSTGATTATVTARGFGSAKIRATAGSVFQEITVTVQQQQFNVNATSTCSSPDLRNYKIEAQSAHLLIVSGTDNPPGGFTTADYEAFAATFESLVYPVVTQNFGVPADIDGNGKVIAFFTRAVNELTPPNSQSVVGGFFFGRDLFPKVASGGLAACAGSNQAELFYLLVPDPTGVVNGNVRSLEQVRRLTIGVIGHEFQHLINSSRRLFINQGATWPETVYVEEGLSHIAEELIFYEASGGLTPKMNIGIETLRTSQTRLDAFNSYMISNAARFSTYLKDPSGNSPYQKDDDLATRGAIWSFLRYLADRGTPGTPFVEPACGASVTLAVGGRCALEGSGAAQFDVTAGGSLGEFTIVAFAKDLPIVSVTQPGSLTTTASATSTVGVSGPPNPWSGTSGAQFSTFGTGSLGGAAASLPLDHSFHAKLRGIERRELPERVAGARAAYSLTDRSGARMYSAPGSPSMAAIVVEAVWGQLVNANDTGMANLKGRFGQDITGAARDWTVANYVDDIGLTVPSQYMHPSWNFRTLLPALSSNGASMGNPGTYPLQVQNLTSSVTVTLADGGSAYYRFGVAAGGTSTVRFTVGGGPPPSNLKLVLVRTK
;
A
#
# COMPACT_ATOMS: atom_id res chain seq x y z
N MET A 1 -50.34 16.82 38.44
CA MET A 1 -51.16 18.02 38.16
C MET A 1 -51.21 18.18 36.65
N SER A 2 -52.23 17.56 36.02
CA SER A 2 -53.36 18.25 35.34
C SER A 2 -52.91 18.93 34.05
N VAL A 3 -53.02 18.28 32.87
CA VAL A 3 -54.23 18.15 32.01
C VAL A 3 -54.91 19.51 31.79
N ILE A 4 -55.08 19.91 30.51
CA ILE A 4 -56.36 20.23 29.85
C ILE A 4 -56.13 21.06 28.57
N SER A 5 -56.70 20.54 27.49
CA SER A 5 -57.00 21.21 26.22
C SER A 5 -58.21 22.15 26.34
N ALA A 6 -58.27 23.22 25.55
CA ALA A 6 -59.55 23.77 25.07
C ALA A 6 -59.29 24.80 23.94
N THR A 7 -59.70 24.50 22.70
CA THR A 7 -60.93 25.00 22.05
C THR A 7 -61.14 26.51 22.17
N ARG A 8 -61.03 27.22 21.04
CA ARG A 8 -61.61 28.57 20.87
C ARG A 8 -62.85 28.46 19.99
N SER A 9 -64.01 28.57 20.64
CA SER A 9 -65.30 28.90 20.04
C SER A 9 -65.30 30.37 19.59
N VAL A 10 -65.75 30.64 18.37
CA VAL A 10 -66.15 31.99 17.94
C VAL A 10 -67.65 31.97 17.69
N VAL A 11 -68.29 32.97 18.29
CA VAL A 11 -69.73 33.21 18.42
C VAL A 11 -70.37 33.48 17.06
N ALA A 12 -71.50 32.82 16.80
CA ALA A 12 -72.37 33.06 15.67
C ALA A 12 -73.26 34.28 15.93
N ILE A 13 -73.22 35.27 15.04
CA ILE A 13 -74.25 36.30 14.92
C ILE A 13 -75.23 35.86 13.83
N VAL A 14 -76.47 35.67 14.24
CA VAL A 14 -77.63 35.34 13.39
C VAL A 14 -78.15 36.63 12.75
N LEU A 15 -78.21 36.67 11.43
CA LEU A 15 -79.03 37.62 10.67
C LEU A 15 -79.72 36.84 9.55
N VAL A 16 -81.01 36.56 9.77
CA VAL A 16 -81.94 35.97 8.81
C VAL A 16 -82.64 37.13 8.10
N GLY A 17 -82.62 37.12 6.76
CA GLY A 17 -83.25 38.14 5.93
C GLY A 17 -83.46 37.68 4.49
N ILE A 18 -84.37 36.71 4.32
CA ILE A 18 -85.32 36.44 3.22
C ILE A 18 -84.83 36.49 1.75
N MET A 19 -85.09 35.35 1.10
CA MET A 19 -84.93 35.00 -0.31
C MET A 19 -85.62 35.96 -1.31
N VAL A 20 -84.94 36.19 -2.43
CA VAL A 20 -85.58 36.27 -3.75
C VAL A 20 -84.87 35.27 -4.66
N ALA A 21 -85.59 34.23 -5.04
CA ALA A 21 -85.22 33.29 -6.07
C ALA A 21 -85.56 33.87 -7.45
N CYS A 22 -84.54 34.01 -8.29
CA CYS A 22 -84.69 33.97 -9.74
C CYS A 22 -83.74 32.90 -10.26
N GLY A 23 -84.30 31.88 -10.90
CA GLY A 23 -83.56 30.79 -11.50
C GLY A 23 -82.66 31.28 -12.64
N GLY A 24 -81.38 30.98 -12.51
CA GLY A 24 -80.42 30.84 -13.60
C GLY A 24 -79.59 29.62 -13.23
N GLY A 25 -79.80 28.51 -13.95
CA GLY A 25 -79.01 27.31 -13.72
C GLY A 25 -77.61 27.51 -14.28
N ASP A 26 -76.63 27.68 -13.39
CA ASP A 26 -75.27 27.25 -13.66
C ASP A 26 -75.09 25.95 -12.88
N GLY A 27 -74.88 24.85 -13.62
CA GLY A 27 -74.65 23.52 -13.08
C GLY A 27 -73.40 23.46 -12.20
N PRO A 28 -73.01 22.26 -11.72
CA PRO A 28 -71.72 22.11 -11.06
C PRO A 28 -70.64 22.69 -11.97
N ILE A 29 -69.90 23.70 -11.50
CA ILE A 29 -68.66 24.18 -12.12
C ILE A 29 -67.84 22.94 -12.48
N SER A 30 -67.60 22.75 -13.78
CA SER A 30 -66.76 21.68 -14.33
C SER A 30 -65.48 21.55 -13.51
N PRO A 31 -64.92 20.33 -13.34
CA PRO A 31 -63.64 20.19 -12.65
C PRO A 31 -62.63 21.17 -13.25
N THR A 32 -62.20 22.13 -12.44
CA THR A 32 -61.15 23.09 -12.80
C THR A 32 -59.92 22.27 -13.12
N GLY A 33 -59.48 22.31 -14.38
CA GLY A 33 -58.28 21.61 -14.81
C GLY A 33 -57.03 22.12 -14.07
N PRO A 34 -55.85 21.55 -14.37
CA PRO A 34 -54.60 21.99 -13.77
C PRO A 34 -54.38 23.50 -13.95
N ALA A 35 -54.28 24.24 -12.84
CA ALA A 35 -54.00 25.68 -12.79
C ALA A 35 -52.57 25.97 -12.29
N SER A 36 -51.94 25.01 -11.62
CA SER A 36 -50.50 25.06 -11.31
C SER A 36 -49.88 23.66 -11.30
N LEU A 37 -48.56 23.60 -11.39
CA LEU A 37 -47.79 22.37 -11.41
C LEU A 37 -46.55 22.55 -10.53
N SER A 38 -46.23 21.57 -9.69
CA SER A 38 -44.96 21.52 -8.95
C SER A 38 -44.19 20.25 -9.28
N LEU A 39 -42.85 20.33 -9.28
CA LEU A 39 -41.97 19.20 -9.51
C LEU A 39 -41.31 18.73 -8.21
N SER A 40 -41.10 17.42 -8.11
CA SER A 40 -40.27 16.77 -7.10
C SER A 40 -39.22 15.88 -7.79
N PRO A 41 -37.92 16.05 -7.49
CA PRO A 41 -37.32 17.12 -6.68
C PRO A 41 -37.58 18.53 -7.25
N ALA A 42 -37.56 19.55 -6.38
CA ALA A 42 -37.79 20.95 -6.75
C ALA A 42 -36.49 21.69 -7.20
N SER A 43 -35.33 21.07 -7.02
CA SER A 43 -34.02 21.60 -7.41
C SER A 43 -33.45 20.87 -8.61
N ASP A 44 -32.63 21.55 -9.41
CA ASP A 44 -31.92 20.97 -10.56
C ASP A 44 -31.24 19.62 -10.23
N ILE A 45 -31.29 18.70 -11.19
CA ILE A 45 -30.74 17.36 -11.06
C ILE A 45 -29.32 17.36 -11.62
N ARG A 46 -28.39 16.77 -10.86
CA ARG A 46 -27.03 16.51 -11.32
C ARG A 46 -26.78 15.01 -11.42
N LEU A 47 -26.40 14.56 -12.61
CA LEU A 47 -26.01 13.18 -12.88
C LEU A 47 -24.52 13.14 -13.19
N SER A 48 -23.83 12.11 -12.70
CA SER A 48 -22.37 12.00 -12.76
C SER A 48 -21.88 11.04 -13.84
N GLY A 49 -22.79 10.49 -14.67
CA GLY A 49 -22.45 9.56 -15.73
C GLY A 49 -23.60 9.27 -16.68
N ILE A 50 -23.24 8.81 -17.88
CA ILE A 50 -24.19 8.33 -18.88
C ILE A 50 -24.88 7.05 -18.35
N GLY A 51 -26.19 6.93 -18.58
CA GLY A 51 -27.00 5.81 -18.11
C GLY A 51 -27.57 5.98 -16.70
N GLN A 52 -27.08 6.93 -15.89
CA GLN A 52 -27.70 7.26 -14.61
C GLN A 52 -29.12 7.78 -14.81
N THR A 53 -29.99 7.47 -13.86
CA THR A 53 -31.40 7.86 -13.90
C THR A 53 -31.79 8.70 -12.70
N ALA A 54 -32.82 9.54 -12.89
CA ALA A 54 -33.49 10.25 -11.82
C ALA A 54 -35.00 10.16 -12.01
N GLN A 55 -35.74 10.06 -10.90
CA GLN A 55 -37.20 10.10 -10.93
C GLN A 55 -37.70 11.53 -10.77
N LEU A 56 -38.70 11.88 -11.57
CA LEU A 56 -39.45 13.11 -11.47
C LEU A 56 -40.90 12.79 -11.18
N THR A 57 -41.50 13.55 -10.28
CA THR A 57 -42.95 13.54 -10.04
C THR A 57 -43.48 14.96 -10.21
N ALA A 58 -44.56 15.10 -10.95
CA ALA A 58 -45.29 16.36 -11.07
C ALA A 58 -46.59 16.29 -10.25
N ALA A 59 -46.95 17.35 -9.55
CA ALA A 59 -48.20 17.45 -8.81
C ALA A 59 -49.05 18.59 -9.39
N PRO A 60 -50.03 18.29 -10.25
CA PRO A 60 -50.97 19.27 -10.76
C PRO A 60 -51.96 19.69 -9.67
N LYS A 61 -52.22 20.99 -9.55
CA LYS A 61 -53.20 21.56 -8.61
C LYS A 61 -54.21 22.45 -9.31
N ASP A 62 -55.43 22.49 -8.81
CA ASP A 62 -56.47 23.41 -9.24
C ASP A 62 -56.23 24.85 -8.74
N GLU A 63 -57.12 25.78 -9.09
CA GLU A 63 -57.04 27.20 -8.67
C GLU A 63 -57.19 27.39 -7.16
N SER A 64 -57.76 26.41 -6.45
CA SER A 64 -57.93 26.39 -5.00
C SER A 64 -56.75 25.73 -4.28
N GLY A 65 -55.75 25.22 -5.01
CA GLY A 65 -54.56 24.55 -4.48
C GLY A 65 -54.74 23.06 -4.16
N ASN A 66 -55.88 22.46 -4.48
CA ASN A 66 -56.14 21.03 -4.29
C ASN A 66 -55.50 20.22 -5.41
N ASP A 67 -55.07 18.99 -5.11
CA ASP A 67 -54.49 18.11 -6.11
C ASP A 67 -55.56 17.67 -7.12
N VAL A 68 -55.21 17.73 -8.41
CA VAL A 68 -56.10 17.33 -9.51
C VAL A 68 -55.46 16.21 -10.33
N SER A 69 -56.26 15.20 -10.65
CA SER A 69 -55.82 14.11 -11.52
C SER A 69 -55.69 14.61 -12.97
N ALA A 70 -54.47 14.63 -13.49
CA ALA A 70 -54.19 14.99 -14.88
C ALA A 70 -53.08 14.10 -15.46
N GLN A 71 -53.11 13.91 -16.78
CA GLN A 71 -52.01 13.28 -17.51
C GLN A 71 -50.92 14.32 -17.75
N VAL A 72 -49.68 13.98 -17.37
CA VAL A 72 -48.52 14.84 -17.52
C VAL A 72 -47.70 14.37 -18.71
N THR A 73 -47.49 15.27 -19.68
CA THR A 73 -46.59 15.04 -20.81
C THR A 73 -45.20 15.56 -20.47
N TRP A 74 -44.18 14.74 -20.73
CA TRP A 74 -42.79 15.05 -20.43
C TRP A 74 -41.98 15.22 -21.71
N THR A 75 -41.15 16.26 -21.79
CA THR A 75 -40.23 16.47 -22.92
C THR A 75 -38.83 16.88 -22.44
N SER A 76 -37.82 16.62 -23.26
CA SER A 76 -36.45 17.08 -23.02
C SER A 76 -36.03 18.07 -24.10
N THR A 77 -35.35 19.16 -23.72
CA THR A 77 -34.78 20.09 -24.71
C THR A 77 -33.57 19.52 -25.46
N ASN A 78 -32.94 18.46 -24.94
CA ASN A 78 -31.81 17.80 -25.58
C ASN A 78 -31.74 16.32 -25.21
N GLU A 79 -32.37 15.48 -26.03
CA GLU A 79 -32.38 14.02 -25.83
C GLU A 79 -31.02 13.34 -26.00
N ALA A 80 -30.05 14.00 -26.64
CA ALA A 80 -28.67 13.52 -26.69
C ALA A 80 -27.96 13.67 -25.33
N VAL A 81 -28.44 14.56 -24.45
CA VAL A 81 -27.92 14.76 -23.08
C VAL A 81 -28.75 14.00 -22.06
N ALA A 82 -30.09 14.13 -22.11
CA ALA A 82 -30.99 13.42 -21.21
C ALA A 82 -32.32 13.10 -21.90
N THR A 83 -32.71 11.83 -21.90
CA THR A 83 -34.06 11.40 -22.31
C THR A 83 -34.99 11.37 -21.11
N VAL A 84 -36.28 11.56 -21.33
CA VAL A 84 -37.32 11.42 -20.30
C VAL A 84 -38.42 10.49 -20.80
N VAL A 85 -38.79 9.51 -19.97
CA VAL A 85 -39.84 8.54 -20.29
C VAL A 85 -40.87 8.56 -19.17
N SER A 86 -42.14 8.72 -19.52
CA SER A 86 -43.24 8.65 -18.56
C SER A 86 -43.35 7.25 -17.95
N THR A 87 -43.47 7.16 -16.63
CA THR A 87 -43.63 5.91 -15.87
C THR A 87 -44.99 5.81 -15.18
N GLY A 88 -45.83 6.83 -15.32
CA GLY A 88 -47.17 6.91 -14.72
C GLY A 88 -47.88 8.18 -15.17
N ALA A 89 -49.08 8.44 -14.64
CA ALA A 89 -49.84 9.65 -15.02
C ALA A 89 -49.10 10.95 -14.68
N THR A 90 -48.28 10.94 -13.62
CA THR A 90 -47.59 12.11 -13.09
C THR A 90 -46.10 11.87 -12.81
N THR A 91 -45.56 10.71 -13.17
CA THR A 91 -44.16 10.34 -12.89
C THR A 91 -43.40 10.08 -14.18
N ALA A 92 -42.10 10.40 -14.18
CA ALA A 92 -41.21 10.10 -15.29
C ALA A 92 -39.80 9.75 -14.81
N THR A 93 -39.12 8.91 -15.58
CA THR A 93 -37.70 8.60 -15.41
C THR A 93 -36.89 9.39 -16.43
N VAL A 94 -35.96 10.20 -15.94
CA VAL A 94 -34.92 10.84 -16.74
C VAL A 94 -33.72 9.89 -16.81
N THR A 95 -33.12 9.72 -17.98
CA THR A 95 -31.91 8.92 -18.20
C THR A 95 -30.85 9.77 -18.89
N ALA A 96 -29.66 9.86 -18.30
CA ALA A 96 -28.52 10.52 -18.91
C ALA A 96 -28.07 9.79 -20.19
N ARG A 97 -27.88 10.53 -21.28
CA ARG A 97 -27.43 10.03 -22.59
C ARG A 97 -26.11 10.62 -23.06
N GLY A 98 -25.75 11.79 -22.55
CA GLY A 98 -24.51 12.50 -22.88
C GLY A 98 -24.21 13.60 -21.88
N PHE A 99 -22.96 14.06 -21.83
CA PHE A 99 -22.55 15.14 -20.93
C PHE A 99 -23.06 16.50 -21.42
N GLY A 100 -23.45 17.37 -20.50
CA GLY A 100 -24.02 18.69 -20.81
C GLY A 100 -25.21 19.02 -19.93
N SER A 101 -26.09 19.92 -20.38
CA SER A 101 -27.35 20.22 -19.70
C SER A 101 -28.54 20.10 -20.65
N ALA A 102 -29.64 19.60 -20.13
CA ALA A 102 -30.95 19.56 -20.76
C ALA A 102 -32.00 20.07 -19.76
N LYS A 103 -33.08 20.68 -20.25
CA LYS A 103 -34.25 20.96 -19.41
C LYS A 103 -35.31 19.91 -19.67
N ILE A 104 -35.88 19.37 -18.58
CA ILE A 104 -37.01 18.47 -18.64
C ILE A 104 -38.26 19.26 -18.30
N ARG A 105 -39.24 19.26 -19.22
CA ARG A 105 -40.50 19.96 -19.07
C ARG A 105 -41.63 18.98 -18.76
N ALA A 106 -42.36 19.22 -17.69
CA ALA A 106 -43.62 18.58 -17.37
C ALA A 106 -44.78 19.51 -17.74
N THR A 107 -45.79 19.00 -18.45
CA THR A 107 -46.94 19.80 -18.90
C THR A 107 -48.24 19.08 -18.53
N ALA A 108 -49.17 19.78 -17.86
CA ALA A 108 -50.50 19.30 -17.51
C ALA A 108 -51.53 20.35 -17.98
N GLY A 109 -52.30 20.05 -19.04
CA GLY A 109 -53.19 21.06 -19.64
C GLY A 109 -52.39 22.23 -20.23
N SER A 110 -52.70 23.46 -19.79
CA SER A 110 -52.02 24.70 -20.22
C SER A 110 -50.83 25.09 -19.34
N VAL A 111 -50.62 24.43 -18.21
CA VAL A 111 -49.55 24.76 -17.26
C VAL A 111 -48.37 23.81 -17.41
N PHE A 112 -47.15 24.34 -17.23
CA PHE A 112 -45.93 23.56 -17.30
C PHE A 112 -44.93 24.01 -16.24
N GLN A 113 -43.98 23.13 -15.93
CA GLN A 113 -42.77 23.44 -15.18
C GLN A 113 -41.56 22.78 -15.81
N GLU A 114 -40.39 23.39 -15.60
CA GLU A 114 -39.12 22.87 -16.07
C GLU A 114 -38.15 22.62 -14.91
N ILE A 115 -37.29 21.63 -15.10
CA ILE A 115 -36.15 21.36 -14.21
C ILE A 115 -34.90 21.17 -15.07
N THR A 116 -33.77 21.75 -14.65
CA THR A 116 -32.51 21.53 -15.36
C THR A 116 -31.90 20.21 -14.91
N VAL A 117 -31.45 19.42 -15.87
CA VAL A 117 -30.66 18.21 -15.66
C VAL A 117 -29.28 18.46 -16.24
N THR A 118 -28.26 18.45 -15.39
CA THR A 118 -26.86 18.56 -15.80
C THR A 118 -26.19 17.20 -15.64
N VAL A 119 -25.59 16.70 -16.71
CA VAL A 119 -24.76 15.49 -16.71
C VAL A 119 -23.30 15.91 -16.79
N GLN A 120 -22.55 15.72 -15.71
CA GLN A 120 -21.14 16.12 -15.63
C GLN A 120 -20.21 14.93 -15.78
N GLN A 121 -19.20 15.08 -16.63
CA GLN A 121 -18.08 14.15 -16.72
C GLN A 121 -17.17 14.39 -15.51
N GLN A 122 -17.05 13.38 -14.66
CA GLN A 122 -16.18 13.46 -13.50
C GLN A 122 -14.71 13.28 -13.90
N GLN A 123 -13.82 13.91 -13.13
CA GLN A 123 -12.38 13.99 -13.39
C GLN A 123 -11.58 13.86 -12.11
N PHE A 124 -10.40 13.23 -12.20
CA PHE A 124 -9.38 13.29 -11.15
C PHE A 124 -8.08 13.87 -11.71
N ASN A 125 -7.37 14.63 -10.87
CA ASN A 125 -6.00 15.05 -11.13
C ASN A 125 -5.06 13.85 -10.98
N VAL A 126 -4.37 13.47 -12.05
CA VAL A 126 -3.42 12.34 -12.05
C VAL A 126 -1.96 12.80 -12.02
N ASN A 127 -1.69 14.10 -11.91
CA ASN A 127 -0.32 14.61 -11.98
C ASN A 127 0.51 14.07 -10.80
N ALA A 128 1.54 13.30 -11.11
CA ALA A 128 2.44 12.71 -10.11
C ALA A 128 3.75 13.49 -9.89
N THR A 129 3.95 14.59 -10.62
CA THR A 129 5.19 15.39 -10.60
C THR A 129 4.99 16.79 -10.03
N SER A 130 3.74 17.25 -9.94
CA SER A 130 3.35 18.52 -9.33
C SER A 130 2.30 18.25 -8.26
N THR A 131 2.51 18.79 -7.05
CA THR A 131 1.60 18.60 -5.93
C THR A 131 0.36 19.47 -6.08
N CYS A 132 0.43 20.75 -5.70
CA CYS A 132 -0.76 21.60 -5.55
C CYS A 132 -1.04 22.51 -6.75
N SER A 133 -0.19 22.46 -7.77
CA SER A 133 -0.27 23.24 -9.00
C SER A 133 -0.43 22.34 -10.22
N SER A 134 -0.77 22.93 -11.37
CA SER A 134 -0.72 22.27 -12.68
C SER A 134 -1.43 20.90 -12.72
N PRO A 135 -2.74 20.83 -12.37
CA PRO A 135 -3.46 19.58 -12.41
C PRO A 135 -3.49 18.99 -13.82
N ASP A 136 -3.28 17.69 -13.93
CA ASP A 136 -3.54 16.90 -15.14
C ASP A 136 -4.88 16.17 -14.93
N LEU A 137 -5.98 16.76 -15.40
CA LEU A 137 -7.32 16.23 -15.16
C LEU A 137 -7.69 15.17 -16.20
N ARG A 138 -7.98 13.94 -15.74
CA ARG A 138 -8.44 12.84 -16.59
C ARG A 138 -9.87 12.46 -16.27
N ASN A 139 -10.67 12.33 -17.33
CA ASN A 139 -12.05 11.85 -17.27
C ASN A 139 -12.08 10.38 -16.85
N TYR A 140 -13.02 10.02 -15.98
CA TYR A 140 -13.21 8.63 -15.60
C TYR A 140 -14.66 8.16 -15.76
N LYS A 141 -14.84 6.84 -15.79
CA LYS A 141 -16.14 6.17 -15.63
C LYS A 141 -16.08 5.20 -14.46
N ILE A 142 -17.23 4.93 -13.85
CA ILE A 142 -17.36 3.91 -12.80
C ILE A 142 -17.41 2.55 -13.47
N GLU A 143 -16.57 1.62 -13.03
CA GLU A 143 -16.52 0.25 -13.56
C GLU A 143 -17.12 -0.74 -12.59
N ALA A 144 -16.84 -0.62 -11.29
CA ALA A 144 -17.38 -1.49 -10.25
C ALA A 144 -17.44 -0.76 -8.91
N GLN A 145 -18.32 -1.22 -8.02
CA GLN A 145 -18.40 -0.72 -6.65
C GLN A 145 -18.75 -1.86 -5.69
N SER A 146 -18.18 -1.83 -4.50
CA SER A 146 -18.46 -2.74 -3.39
C SER A 146 -18.81 -1.94 -2.13
N ALA A 147 -18.77 -2.55 -0.94
CA ALA A 147 -19.05 -1.84 0.30
C ALA A 147 -18.02 -0.72 0.56
N HIS A 148 -16.73 -1.02 0.37
CA HIS A 148 -15.60 -0.16 0.75
C HIS A 148 -14.71 0.28 -0.42
N LEU A 149 -14.97 -0.20 -1.65
CA LEU A 149 -14.18 0.17 -2.83
C LEU A 149 -15.07 0.72 -3.95
N LEU A 150 -14.61 1.81 -4.57
CA LEU A 150 -15.10 2.32 -5.83
C LEU A 150 -13.99 2.18 -6.88
N ILE A 151 -14.23 1.38 -7.91
CA ILE A 151 -13.30 1.23 -9.03
C ILE A 151 -13.75 2.11 -10.17
N VAL A 152 -12.84 2.98 -10.59
CA VAL A 152 -13.03 3.85 -11.75
C VAL A 152 -11.90 3.64 -12.75
N SER A 153 -12.19 3.88 -14.03
CA SER A 153 -11.19 3.81 -15.10
C SER A 153 -11.22 5.02 -16.00
N GLY A 154 -10.06 5.38 -16.55
CA GLY A 154 -9.89 6.50 -17.46
C GLY A 154 -10.65 6.25 -18.77
N THR A 155 -11.39 7.24 -19.25
CA THR A 155 -12.09 7.12 -20.55
C THR A 155 -11.13 7.15 -21.74
N ASP A 156 -9.88 7.56 -21.51
CA ASP A 156 -8.78 7.63 -22.47
C ASP A 156 -7.81 6.43 -22.37
N ASN A 157 -8.14 5.42 -21.56
CA ASN A 157 -7.36 4.19 -21.44
C ASN A 157 -7.25 3.46 -22.80
N PRO A 158 -6.12 2.79 -23.08
CA PRO A 158 -5.92 2.04 -24.31
C PRO A 158 -6.95 0.91 -24.47
N PRO A 159 -7.31 0.55 -25.72
CA PRO A 159 -8.24 -0.54 -25.99
C PRO A 159 -7.65 -1.90 -25.59
N GLY A 160 -8.51 -2.90 -25.35
CA GLY A 160 -8.08 -4.25 -24.94
C GLY A 160 -7.73 -4.37 -23.46
N GLY A 161 -8.15 -3.40 -22.64
CA GLY A 161 -8.03 -3.43 -21.18
C GLY A 161 -9.00 -4.38 -20.47
N PHE A 162 -9.07 -4.25 -19.15
CA PHE A 162 -9.98 -5.01 -18.30
C PHE A 162 -11.45 -4.81 -18.67
N THR A 163 -12.23 -5.89 -18.55
CA THR A 163 -13.69 -5.87 -18.69
C THR A 163 -14.36 -5.48 -17.36
N THR A 164 -15.66 -5.13 -17.39
CA THR A 164 -16.43 -4.89 -16.17
C THR A 164 -16.37 -6.07 -15.19
N ALA A 165 -16.44 -7.30 -15.69
CA ALA A 165 -16.34 -8.51 -14.86
C ALA A 165 -14.98 -8.64 -14.16
N ASP A 166 -13.90 -8.15 -14.79
CA ASP A 166 -12.58 -8.14 -14.17
C ASP A 166 -12.52 -7.14 -13.01
N TYR A 167 -13.09 -5.95 -13.20
CA TYR A 167 -13.18 -4.95 -12.12
C TYR A 167 -14.09 -5.43 -10.98
N GLU A 168 -15.22 -6.07 -11.28
CA GLU A 168 -16.07 -6.69 -10.27
C GLU A 168 -15.32 -7.77 -9.48
N ALA A 169 -14.49 -8.58 -10.14
CA ALA A 169 -13.64 -9.57 -9.46
C ALA A 169 -12.58 -8.92 -8.56
N PHE A 170 -11.97 -7.80 -8.99
CA PHE A 170 -11.06 -7.03 -8.13
C PHE A 170 -11.78 -6.45 -6.91
N ALA A 171 -12.96 -5.89 -7.08
CA ALA A 171 -13.76 -5.36 -5.98
C ALA A 171 -14.15 -6.48 -4.98
N ALA A 172 -14.59 -7.64 -5.48
CA ALA A 172 -14.89 -8.80 -4.63
C ALA A 172 -13.65 -9.32 -3.87
N THR A 173 -12.49 -9.34 -4.52
CA THR A 173 -11.22 -9.73 -3.88
C THR A 173 -10.80 -8.72 -2.82
N PHE A 174 -11.00 -7.43 -3.09
CA PHE A 174 -10.73 -6.39 -2.09
C PHE A 174 -11.57 -6.60 -0.83
N GLU A 175 -12.89 -6.82 -0.96
CA GLU A 175 -13.77 -7.01 0.20
C GLU A 175 -13.46 -8.28 1.00
N SER A 176 -13.16 -9.37 0.31
CA SER A 176 -12.99 -10.69 0.94
C SER A 176 -11.59 -10.92 1.49
N LEU A 177 -10.57 -10.26 0.95
CA LEU A 177 -9.16 -10.52 1.27
C LEU A 177 -8.44 -9.25 1.72
N VAL A 178 -8.34 -8.24 0.85
CA VAL A 178 -7.46 -7.08 1.10
C VAL A 178 -7.96 -6.21 2.25
N TYR A 179 -9.22 -5.76 2.19
CA TYR A 179 -9.81 -4.88 3.18
C TYR A 179 -9.74 -5.46 4.60
N PRO A 180 -10.23 -6.68 4.90
CA PRO A 180 -10.16 -7.22 6.25
C PRO A 180 -8.72 -7.41 6.73
N VAL A 181 -7.82 -7.95 5.90
CA VAL A 181 -6.43 -8.20 6.30
C VAL A 181 -5.69 -6.88 6.60
N VAL A 182 -5.76 -5.91 5.69
CA VAL A 182 -5.02 -4.66 5.83
C VAL A 182 -5.62 -3.82 6.96
N THR A 183 -6.94 -3.69 7.06
CA THR A 183 -7.55 -2.86 8.12
C THR A 183 -7.43 -3.47 9.51
N GLN A 184 -7.47 -4.79 9.65
CA GLN A 184 -7.23 -5.47 10.94
C GLN A 184 -5.81 -5.22 11.46
N ASN A 185 -4.82 -5.10 10.57
CA ASN A 185 -3.42 -4.96 10.95
C ASN A 185 -2.95 -3.52 11.07
N PHE A 186 -3.45 -2.59 10.23
CA PHE A 186 -2.99 -1.21 10.16
C PHE A 186 -4.03 -0.17 10.60
N GLY A 187 -5.28 -0.59 10.79
CA GLY A 187 -6.42 0.29 11.03
C GLY A 187 -7.11 0.74 9.75
N VAL A 188 -8.14 1.57 9.89
CA VAL A 188 -8.90 2.15 8.76
C VAL A 188 -8.45 3.58 8.45
N PRO A 189 -8.57 4.05 7.19
CA PRO A 189 -8.40 5.47 6.88
C PRO A 189 -9.60 6.29 7.39
N ALA A 190 -9.46 7.61 7.43
CA ALA A 190 -10.60 8.52 7.47
C ALA A 190 -11.36 8.49 6.13
N ASP A 191 -12.65 8.86 6.13
CA ASP A 191 -13.48 9.11 4.95
C ASP A 191 -13.63 10.62 4.77
N ILE A 192 -12.79 11.24 3.95
CA ILE A 192 -12.73 12.70 3.79
C ILE A 192 -13.77 13.24 2.80
N ASP A 193 -14.24 12.41 1.87
CA ASP A 193 -15.23 12.80 0.87
C ASP A 193 -16.66 12.36 1.23
N GLY A 194 -16.79 11.55 2.29
CA GLY A 194 -18.06 11.14 2.88
C GLY A 194 -18.80 10.06 2.08
N ASN A 195 -18.13 9.44 1.10
CA ASN A 195 -18.73 8.43 0.24
C ASN A 195 -18.65 7.01 0.86
N GLY A 196 -17.85 6.83 1.91
CA GLY A 196 -17.63 5.56 2.62
C GLY A 196 -16.83 4.51 1.83
N LYS A 197 -16.06 4.93 0.81
CA LYS A 197 -15.34 4.08 -0.16
C LYS A 197 -13.97 4.66 -0.53
N VAL A 198 -12.99 3.77 -0.57
CA VAL A 198 -11.69 4.07 -1.16
C VAL A 198 -11.82 3.97 -2.68
N ILE A 199 -11.13 4.83 -3.40
CA ILE A 199 -11.18 4.90 -4.86
C ILE A 199 -9.91 4.28 -5.45
N ALA A 200 -10.10 3.28 -6.30
CA ALA A 200 -9.05 2.70 -7.13
C ALA A 200 -9.20 3.22 -8.56
N PHE A 201 -8.29 4.08 -9.01
CA PHE A 201 -8.33 4.67 -10.34
C PHE A 201 -7.35 4.02 -11.32
N PHE A 202 -7.89 3.20 -12.21
CA PHE A 202 -7.15 2.59 -13.31
C PHE A 202 -6.99 3.57 -14.47
N THR A 203 -5.78 4.08 -14.68
CA THR A 203 -5.55 5.17 -15.64
C THR A 203 -4.28 4.99 -16.46
N ARG A 204 -4.35 5.34 -17.76
CA ARG A 204 -3.19 5.41 -18.66
C ARG A 204 -2.11 6.34 -18.16
N ALA A 205 -2.46 7.29 -17.29
CA ALA A 205 -1.48 8.18 -16.68
C ALA A 205 -0.41 7.40 -15.89
N VAL A 206 -0.77 6.25 -15.30
CA VAL A 206 0.23 5.38 -14.65
C VAL A 206 1.17 4.73 -15.69
N ASN A 207 0.64 4.33 -16.86
CA ASN A 207 1.47 3.83 -17.97
C ASN A 207 2.44 4.93 -18.47
N GLU A 208 1.98 6.18 -18.57
CA GLU A 208 2.78 7.34 -19.02
C GLU A 208 3.99 7.62 -18.12
N LEU A 209 3.97 7.20 -16.85
CA LEU A 209 5.09 7.36 -15.91
C LEU A 209 6.30 6.49 -16.26
N THR A 210 6.09 5.43 -17.03
CA THR A 210 7.16 4.50 -17.40
C THR A 210 7.78 4.93 -18.74
N PRO A 211 9.11 5.13 -18.83
CA PRO A 211 9.77 5.46 -20.09
C PRO A 211 9.60 4.37 -21.16
N PRO A 212 9.61 4.73 -22.46
CA PRO A 212 9.63 3.75 -23.55
C PRO A 212 10.81 2.78 -23.46
N ASN A 213 10.57 1.51 -23.82
CA ASN A 213 11.55 0.40 -23.78
C ASN A 213 12.07 0.06 -22.37
N SER A 214 11.37 0.46 -21.32
CA SER A 214 11.75 0.13 -19.95
C SER A 214 11.51 -1.35 -19.64
N GLN A 215 12.44 -1.95 -18.90
CA GLN A 215 12.31 -3.30 -18.34
C GLN A 215 11.52 -3.29 -17.01
N SER A 216 11.15 -2.12 -16.49
CA SER A 216 10.36 -1.94 -15.26
C SER A 216 9.03 -1.20 -15.52
N VAL A 217 8.18 -1.05 -14.49
CA VAL A 217 6.86 -0.40 -14.59
C VAL A 217 6.38 0.23 -13.29
N VAL A 218 5.80 1.42 -13.36
CA VAL A 218 5.00 1.91 -12.22
C VAL A 218 3.70 1.11 -12.16
N GLY A 219 3.52 0.27 -11.13
CA GLY A 219 2.32 -0.57 -10.99
C GLY A 219 1.11 0.20 -10.45
N GLY A 220 1.38 1.23 -9.66
CA GLY A 220 0.41 2.11 -9.05
C GLY A 220 1.11 3.09 -8.12
N PHE A 221 0.34 4.02 -7.57
CA PHE A 221 0.82 4.92 -6.53
C PHE A 221 -0.32 5.52 -5.72
N PHE A 222 -0.05 5.81 -4.45
CA PHE A 222 -0.80 6.71 -3.59
C PHE A 222 -0.09 8.07 -3.50
N PHE A 223 -0.86 9.16 -3.64
CA PHE A 223 -0.37 10.52 -3.46
C PHE A 223 -1.16 11.20 -2.32
N GLY A 224 -0.51 11.41 -1.18
CA GLY A 224 -1.08 12.01 0.03
C GLY A 224 -1.65 13.41 -0.17
N ARG A 225 -1.28 14.10 -1.26
CA ARG A 225 -1.92 15.32 -1.72
C ARG A 225 -3.45 15.22 -1.72
N ASP A 226 -3.97 14.09 -2.18
CA ASP A 226 -5.40 13.94 -2.45
C ASP A 226 -6.24 13.93 -1.17
N LEU A 227 -5.57 13.87 0.00
CA LEU A 227 -6.18 14.01 1.31
C LEU A 227 -6.32 15.46 1.79
N PHE A 228 -5.80 16.45 1.06
CA PHE A 228 -5.81 17.85 1.49
C PHE A 228 -7.00 18.63 0.93
N PRO A 229 -7.50 19.67 1.60
CA PRO A 229 -8.57 20.51 1.06
C PRO A 229 -8.10 21.25 -0.20
N LYS A 230 -9.00 21.47 -1.17
CA LYS A 230 -8.70 22.26 -2.38
C LYS A 230 -8.56 23.75 -2.11
N VAL A 231 -9.36 24.26 -1.18
CA VAL A 231 -9.51 25.70 -0.92
C VAL A 231 -9.01 26.03 0.48
N ALA A 232 -8.22 27.09 0.58
CA ALA A 232 -7.70 27.59 1.85
C ALA A 232 -8.86 28.11 2.73
N SER A 233 -8.78 27.89 4.03
CA SER A 233 -9.77 28.35 4.99
C SER A 233 -9.10 28.77 6.29
N GLY A 234 -9.62 29.80 6.95
CA GLY A 234 -9.11 30.29 8.24
C GLY A 234 -7.63 30.71 8.22
N GLY A 235 -7.11 31.16 7.07
CA GLY A 235 -5.69 31.50 6.91
C GLY A 235 -4.73 30.31 6.80
N LEU A 236 -5.25 29.08 6.77
CA LEU A 236 -4.45 27.86 6.64
C LEU A 236 -4.33 27.42 5.18
N ALA A 237 -3.13 26.96 4.81
CA ALA A 237 -2.81 26.57 3.44
C ALA A 237 -3.60 25.33 2.99
N ALA A 238 -3.94 25.29 1.70
CA ALA A 238 -4.65 24.21 1.03
C ALA A 238 -3.88 23.74 -0.21
N CYS A 239 -4.42 22.75 -0.91
CA CYS A 239 -3.83 22.17 -2.10
C CYS A 239 -4.81 22.13 -3.26
N ALA A 240 -4.75 23.14 -4.15
CA ALA A 240 -5.68 23.26 -5.28
C ALA A 240 -5.65 22.06 -6.24
N GLY A 241 -4.51 21.37 -6.33
CA GLY A 241 -4.34 20.12 -7.09
C GLY A 241 -4.87 18.86 -6.40
N SER A 242 -5.36 18.93 -5.16
CA SER A 242 -5.93 17.76 -4.47
C SER A 242 -7.17 17.23 -5.17
N ASN A 243 -7.40 15.91 -5.08
CA ASN A 243 -8.69 15.33 -5.43
C ASN A 243 -9.73 15.36 -4.30
N GLN A 244 -9.33 15.61 -3.05
CA GLN A 244 -10.17 15.50 -1.85
C GLN A 244 -10.86 14.15 -1.75
N ALA A 245 -10.11 13.06 -1.95
CA ALA A 245 -10.64 11.69 -1.86
C ALA A 245 -9.57 10.69 -1.37
N GLU A 246 -10.02 9.60 -0.75
CA GLU A 246 -9.23 8.39 -0.48
C GLU A 246 -8.90 7.67 -1.78
N LEU A 247 -7.86 8.10 -2.49
CA LEU A 247 -7.59 7.68 -3.86
C LEU A 247 -6.18 7.09 -4.03
N PHE A 248 -6.07 6.00 -4.77
CA PHE A 248 -4.81 5.54 -5.36
C PHE A 248 -4.99 5.20 -6.85
N TYR A 249 -3.88 5.26 -7.58
CA TYR A 249 -3.83 5.13 -9.03
C TYR A 249 -3.20 3.80 -9.41
N LEU A 250 -3.72 3.15 -10.45
CA LEU A 250 -3.31 1.81 -10.87
C LEU A 250 -3.01 1.76 -12.36
N LEU A 251 -2.02 0.92 -12.69
CA LEU A 251 -1.62 0.59 -14.06
C LEU A 251 -2.78 -0.05 -14.83
N VAL A 252 -2.86 0.24 -16.13
CA VAL A 252 -3.82 -0.42 -17.04
C VAL A 252 -3.11 -1.33 -18.05
N PRO A 253 -3.77 -2.41 -18.50
CA PRO A 253 -3.29 -3.19 -19.63
C PRO A 253 -3.17 -2.32 -20.89
N ASP A 254 -2.10 -2.54 -21.64
CA ASP A 254 -1.83 -1.89 -22.93
C ASP A 254 -1.23 -2.96 -23.85
N PRO A 255 -2.04 -3.91 -24.33
CA PRO A 255 -1.55 -5.10 -25.03
C PRO A 255 -0.91 -4.76 -26.40
N THR A 256 -1.14 -3.56 -26.91
CA THR A 256 -0.56 -3.08 -28.17
C THR A 256 0.51 -2.01 -27.98
N GLY A 257 0.82 -1.62 -26.73
CA GLY A 257 1.87 -0.63 -26.41
C GLY A 257 1.57 0.77 -26.93
N VAL A 258 0.30 1.18 -26.99
CA VAL A 258 -0.13 2.46 -27.59
C VAL A 258 0.36 3.66 -26.77
N VAL A 259 0.50 3.53 -25.45
CA VAL A 259 0.83 4.68 -24.59
C VAL A 259 2.28 5.12 -24.75
N ASN A 260 3.22 4.17 -24.70
CA ASN A 260 4.66 4.46 -24.66
C ASN A 260 5.52 3.37 -25.34
N GLY A 261 4.91 2.52 -26.18
CA GLY A 261 5.59 1.40 -26.85
C GLY A 261 5.81 0.17 -25.96
N ASN A 262 5.54 0.25 -24.65
CA ASN A 262 5.68 -0.89 -23.74
C ASN A 262 4.42 -1.75 -23.77
N VAL A 263 4.52 -2.99 -24.27
CA VAL A 263 3.40 -3.95 -24.23
C VAL A 263 3.15 -4.41 -22.80
N ARG A 264 1.91 -4.25 -22.33
CA ARG A 264 1.44 -4.70 -21.01
C ARG A 264 0.25 -5.63 -21.20
N SER A 265 0.47 -6.93 -21.08
CA SER A 265 -0.62 -7.90 -21.30
C SER A 265 -1.66 -7.82 -20.18
N LEU A 266 -2.90 -8.19 -20.51
CA LEU A 266 -4.00 -8.27 -19.55
C LEU A 266 -3.63 -9.14 -18.34
N GLU A 267 -2.99 -10.29 -18.59
CA GLU A 267 -2.61 -11.25 -17.56
C GLU A 267 -1.49 -10.72 -16.65
N GLN A 268 -0.48 -10.07 -17.23
CA GLN A 268 0.61 -9.47 -16.45
C GLN A 268 0.08 -8.40 -15.50
N VAL A 269 -0.77 -7.50 -15.98
CA VAL A 269 -1.36 -6.47 -15.12
C VAL A 269 -2.30 -7.10 -14.10
N ARG A 270 -3.15 -8.06 -14.49
CA ARG A 270 -4.08 -8.75 -13.57
C ARG A 270 -3.39 -9.37 -12.36
N ARG A 271 -2.26 -10.05 -12.58
CA ARG A 271 -1.50 -10.71 -11.51
C ARG A 271 -0.91 -9.72 -10.51
N LEU A 272 -0.56 -8.51 -10.96
CA LEU A 272 0.02 -7.46 -10.12
C LEU A 272 -1.04 -6.68 -9.34
N THR A 273 -2.24 -6.50 -9.92
CA THR A 273 -3.26 -5.56 -9.43
C THR A 273 -3.57 -5.70 -7.94
N ILE A 274 -3.89 -6.90 -7.45
CA ILE A 274 -4.36 -7.05 -6.06
C ILE A 274 -3.24 -6.78 -5.04
N GLY A 275 -2.01 -7.23 -5.34
CA GLY A 275 -0.84 -6.92 -4.51
C GLY A 275 -0.58 -5.41 -4.43
N VAL A 276 -0.65 -4.71 -5.57
CA VAL A 276 -0.51 -3.25 -5.63
C VAL A 276 -1.67 -2.55 -4.90
N ILE A 277 -2.91 -3.03 -5.00
CA ILE A 277 -4.03 -2.48 -4.22
C ILE A 277 -3.74 -2.58 -2.72
N GLY A 278 -3.29 -3.73 -2.23
CA GLY A 278 -2.91 -3.89 -0.82
C GLY A 278 -1.78 -2.95 -0.39
N HIS A 279 -0.77 -2.79 -1.25
CA HIS A 279 0.37 -1.90 -1.05
C HIS A 279 -0.05 -0.42 -0.95
N GLU A 280 -0.77 0.09 -1.95
CA GLU A 280 -1.17 1.50 -1.98
C GLU A 280 -2.26 1.81 -0.95
N PHE A 281 -3.10 0.83 -0.60
CA PHE A 281 -4.08 0.98 0.48
C PHE A 281 -3.40 1.14 1.84
N GLN A 282 -2.28 0.44 2.09
CA GLN A 282 -1.49 0.63 3.30
C GLN A 282 -0.95 2.07 3.38
N HIS A 283 -0.39 2.61 2.30
CA HIS A 283 0.08 4.01 2.28
C HIS A 283 -1.03 5.00 2.58
N LEU A 284 -2.21 4.80 1.97
CA LEU A 284 -3.39 5.60 2.24
C LEU A 284 -3.79 5.54 3.72
N ILE A 285 -3.86 4.35 4.31
CA ILE A 285 -4.15 4.17 5.75
C ILE A 285 -3.12 4.94 6.59
N ASN A 286 -1.82 4.74 6.35
CA ASN A 286 -0.77 5.35 7.14
C ASN A 286 -0.83 6.89 7.10
N SER A 287 -0.93 7.44 5.89
CA SER A 287 -1.03 8.89 5.69
C SER A 287 -2.32 9.47 6.27
N SER A 288 -3.47 8.85 6.01
CA SER A 288 -4.78 9.32 6.50
C SER A 288 -4.85 9.30 8.03
N ARG A 289 -4.37 8.22 8.67
CA ARG A 289 -4.37 8.10 10.13
C ARG A 289 -3.47 9.14 10.77
N ARG A 290 -2.26 9.37 10.26
CA ARG A 290 -1.33 10.41 10.77
C ARG A 290 -1.84 11.84 10.56
N LEU A 291 -2.61 12.08 9.50
CA LEU A 291 -3.22 13.39 9.28
C LEU A 291 -4.38 13.63 10.25
N PHE A 292 -5.35 12.71 10.31
CA PHE A 292 -6.68 13.01 10.85
C PHE A 292 -7.00 12.35 12.19
N ILE A 293 -6.39 11.19 12.48
CA ILE A 293 -6.66 10.41 13.70
C ILE A 293 -5.60 10.73 14.75
N ASN A 294 -4.33 10.57 14.39
CA ASN A 294 -3.17 10.80 15.25
C ASN A 294 -2.64 12.21 15.03
N GLN A 295 -3.40 13.23 15.43
CA GLN A 295 -3.05 14.62 15.15
C GLN A 295 -1.76 15.11 15.86
N GLY A 296 -1.24 14.34 16.82
CA GLY A 296 0.08 14.55 17.40
C GLY A 296 1.24 14.00 16.56
N ALA A 297 0.94 13.24 15.50
CA ALA A 297 1.94 12.56 14.71
C ALA A 297 2.66 13.50 13.74
N THR A 298 3.95 13.23 13.57
CA THR A 298 4.74 13.77 12.47
C THR A 298 4.24 13.15 11.16
N TRP A 299 4.10 13.98 10.14
CA TRP A 299 3.62 13.58 8.82
C TRP A 299 4.54 14.10 7.70
N PRO A 300 4.82 13.29 6.66
CA PRO A 300 4.52 11.87 6.54
C PRO A 300 5.51 11.01 7.34
N GLU A 301 5.29 9.70 7.38
CA GLU A 301 6.31 8.74 7.83
C GLU A 301 7.50 8.72 6.85
N THR A 302 8.64 8.22 7.34
CA THR A 302 9.86 8.03 6.56
C THR A 302 9.66 6.99 5.46
N VAL A 303 10.33 7.17 4.31
CA VAL A 303 10.15 6.30 3.13
C VAL A 303 10.31 4.83 3.47
N TYR A 304 11.43 4.45 4.08
CA TYR A 304 11.73 3.04 4.31
C TYR A 304 10.70 2.38 5.25
N VAL A 305 10.18 3.10 6.26
CA VAL A 305 9.12 2.55 7.14
C VAL A 305 7.79 2.47 6.41
N GLU A 306 7.38 3.51 5.67
CA GLU A 306 6.18 3.48 4.82
C GLU A 306 6.20 2.27 3.87
N GLU A 307 7.27 2.15 3.08
CA GLU A 307 7.41 1.09 2.08
C GLU A 307 7.55 -0.29 2.72
N GLY A 308 8.26 -0.37 3.86
CA GLY A 308 8.35 -1.59 4.65
C GLY A 308 6.98 -2.06 5.14
N LEU A 309 6.12 -1.15 5.61
CA LEU A 309 4.77 -1.49 6.05
C LEU A 309 3.87 -1.89 4.88
N SER A 310 3.97 -1.24 3.71
CA SER A 310 3.27 -1.65 2.50
C SER A 310 3.68 -3.04 2.01
N HIS A 311 4.97 -3.38 2.08
CA HIS A 311 5.45 -4.73 1.78
C HIS A 311 5.03 -5.77 2.83
N ILE A 312 4.89 -5.38 4.10
CA ILE A 312 4.24 -6.22 5.12
C ILE A 312 2.75 -6.43 4.79
N ALA A 313 2.04 -5.45 4.24
CA ALA A 313 0.66 -5.63 3.81
C ALA A 313 0.54 -6.71 2.72
N GLU A 314 1.44 -6.69 1.73
CA GLU A 314 1.57 -7.75 0.72
C GLU A 314 1.83 -9.13 1.37
N GLU A 315 2.71 -9.20 2.38
CA GLU A 315 3.01 -10.45 3.12
C GLU A 315 1.79 -10.98 3.90
N LEU A 316 1.04 -10.09 4.55
CA LEU A 316 -0.16 -10.47 5.29
C LEU A 316 -1.26 -11.00 4.35
N ILE A 317 -1.42 -10.39 3.18
CA ILE A 317 -2.32 -10.87 2.13
C ILE A 317 -1.87 -12.25 1.64
N PHE A 318 -0.56 -12.48 1.47
CA PHE A 318 -0.03 -13.79 1.15
C PHE A 318 -0.40 -14.84 2.19
N TYR A 319 -0.23 -14.57 3.49
CA TYR A 319 -0.56 -15.55 4.53
C TYR A 319 -2.03 -15.96 4.46
N GLU A 320 -2.94 -14.98 4.36
CA GLU A 320 -4.37 -15.24 4.25
C GLU A 320 -4.70 -16.04 2.97
N ALA A 321 -4.15 -15.62 1.82
CA ALA A 321 -4.42 -16.27 0.53
C ALA A 321 -3.75 -17.64 0.38
N SER A 322 -2.74 -17.97 1.18
CA SER A 322 -1.96 -19.21 1.05
C SER A 322 -2.70 -20.47 1.47
N GLY A 323 -3.86 -20.34 2.12
CA GLY A 323 -4.63 -21.47 2.64
C GLY A 323 -3.96 -22.15 3.83
N GLY A 324 -3.38 -21.37 4.76
CA GLY A 324 -2.92 -21.86 6.06
C GLY A 324 -1.42 -21.77 6.34
N LEU A 325 -0.66 -20.98 5.58
CA LEU A 325 0.68 -20.57 6.02
C LEU A 325 0.56 -19.39 6.98
N THR A 326 1.46 -19.33 7.96
CA THR A 326 1.53 -18.27 8.96
C THR A 326 3.00 -17.90 9.23
N PRO A 327 3.28 -16.74 9.87
CA PRO A 327 4.61 -16.45 10.38
C PRO A 327 5.17 -17.57 11.25
N LYS A 328 6.50 -17.66 11.34
CA LYS A 328 7.25 -18.65 12.15
C LYS A 328 7.17 -20.11 11.67
N MET A 329 6.77 -20.36 10.42
CA MET A 329 6.70 -21.71 9.83
C MET A 329 7.95 -22.12 9.04
N ASN A 330 9.02 -21.33 9.06
CA ASN A 330 10.23 -21.51 8.26
C ASN A 330 9.93 -21.83 6.78
N ILE A 331 9.14 -20.97 6.12
CA ILE A 331 8.55 -21.24 4.81
C ILE A 331 9.65 -21.23 3.75
N GLY A 332 9.92 -22.39 3.16
CA GLY A 332 10.81 -22.57 2.02
C GLY A 332 10.09 -22.97 0.74
N ILE A 333 10.86 -23.19 -0.33
CA ILE A 333 10.30 -23.57 -1.63
C ILE A 333 9.51 -24.88 -1.58
N GLU A 334 9.95 -25.86 -0.80
CA GLU A 334 9.26 -27.14 -0.68
C GLU A 334 7.89 -26.97 -0.03
N THR A 335 7.78 -26.12 0.99
CA THR A 335 6.50 -25.75 1.60
C THR A 335 5.55 -25.10 0.59
N LEU A 336 6.05 -24.20 -0.27
CA LEU A 336 5.23 -23.56 -1.30
C LEU A 336 4.73 -24.56 -2.35
N ARG A 337 5.58 -25.50 -2.78
CA ARG A 337 5.25 -26.52 -3.80
C ARG A 337 4.21 -27.55 -3.36
N THR A 338 3.91 -27.63 -2.06
CA THR A 338 2.88 -28.55 -1.55
C THR A 338 1.45 -28.24 -2.04
N SER A 339 1.18 -27.03 -2.54
CA SER A 339 -0.15 -26.63 -3.03
C SER A 339 -0.06 -25.57 -4.11
N GLN A 340 -0.89 -25.70 -5.17
CA GLN A 340 -1.00 -24.69 -6.21
C GLN A 340 -1.50 -23.34 -5.64
N THR A 341 -2.42 -23.37 -4.67
CA THR A 341 -2.90 -22.17 -3.97
C THR A 341 -1.75 -21.40 -3.30
N ARG A 342 -0.77 -22.11 -2.71
CA ARG A 342 0.41 -21.48 -2.10
C ARG A 342 1.34 -20.88 -3.13
N LEU A 343 1.55 -21.55 -4.26
CA LEU A 343 2.33 -21.02 -5.37
C LEU A 343 1.67 -19.78 -5.98
N ASP A 344 0.36 -19.81 -6.20
CA ASP A 344 -0.40 -18.69 -6.76
C ASP A 344 -0.40 -17.49 -5.81
N ALA A 345 -0.60 -17.72 -4.50
CA ALA A 345 -0.50 -16.68 -3.49
C ALA A 345 0.92 -16.09 -3.43
N PHE A 346 1.96 -16.92 -3.45
CA PHE A 346 3.35 -16.43 -3.45
C PHE A 346 3.66 -15.61 -4.70
N ASN A 347 3.27 -16.11 -5.88
CA ASN A 347 3.49 -15.42 -7.16
C ASN A 347 2.74 -14.09 -7.25
N SER A 348 1.58 -13.97 -6.59
CA SER A 348 0.76 -12.76 -6.64
C SER A 348 1.19 -11.72 -5.60
N TYR A 349 1.66 -12.16 -4.43
CA TYR A 349 1.80 -11.28 -3.27
C TYR A 349 3.19 -11.26 -2.63
N MET A 350 4.07 -12.23 -2.87
CA MET A 350 5.38 -12.29 -2.19
C MET A 350 6.60 -12.36 -3.10
N ILE A 351 6.43 -12.75 -4.37
CA ILE A 351 7.56 -12.91 -5.28
C ILE A 351 8.38 -11.62 -5.43
N SER A 352 7.72 -10.46 -5.45
CA SER A 352 8.40 -9.17 -5.56
C SER A 352 9.21 -8.84 -4.31
N ASN A 353 8.68 -9.12 -3.11
CA ASN A 353 9.41 -8.91 -1.86
C ASN A 353 10.64 -9.82 -1.74
N ALA A 354 10.48 -11.11 -2.07
CA ALA A 354 11.59 -12.05 -2.11
C ALA A 354 12.65 -11.64 -3.15
N ALA A 355 12.22 -11.14 -4.31
CA ALA A 355 13.11 -10.64 -5.34
C ALA A 355 13.94 -9.43 -4.87
N ARG A 356 13.29 -8.46 -4.21
CA ARG A 356 13.94 -7.27 -3.64
C ARG A 356 14.94 -7.62 -2.55
N PHE A 357 14.58 -8.55 -1.66
CA PHE A 357 15.50 -9.00 -0.62
C PHE A 357 16.71 -9.71 -1.22
N SER A 358 16.54 -10.50 -2.30
CA SER A 358 17.67 -11.03 -3.04
C SER A 358 18.53 -9.96 -3.71
N THR A 359 17.96 -8.83 -4.16
CA THR A 359 18.73 -7.68 -4.65
C THR A 359 19.58 -7.08 -3.55
N TYR A 360 19.03 -6.90 -2.34
CA TYR A 360 19.81 -6.49 -1.17
C TYR A 360 20.98 -7.45 -0.88
N LEU A 361 20.75 -8.76 -0.86
CA LEU A 361 21.80 -9.75 -0.58
C LEU A 361 22.94 -9.73 -1.62
N LYS A 362 22.72 -9.18 -2.82
CA LYS A 362 23.75 -9.00 -3.85
C LYS A 362 24.62 -7.76 -3.64
N ASP A 363 24.16 -6.79 -2.87
CA ASP A 363 24.97 -5.63 -2.46
C ASP A 363 24.59 -5.21 -1.03
N PRO A 364 24.89 -6.05 -0.02
CA PRO A 364 24.56 -5.74 1.36
C PRO A 364 25.48 -4.65 1.93
N SER A 365 26.57 -4.31 1.24
CA SER A 365 27.52 -3.27 1.65
C SER A 365 27.01 -1.87 1.35
N GLY A 366 26.37 -1.68 0.20
CA GLY A 366 25.85 -0.37 -0.25
C GLY A 366 24.44 -0.04 0.22
N ASN A 367 23.73 -1.00 0.83
CA ASN A 367 22.31 -0.89 1.17
C ASN A 367 22.04 -1.29 2.62
N SER A 368 20.97 -0.79 3.22
CA SER A 368 20.56 -1.15 4.58
C SER A 368 19.04 -1.10 4.79
N PRO A 369 18.48 -1.77 5.80
CA PRO A 369 17.03 -1.74 6.05
C PRO A 369 16.52 -0.39 6.57
N TYR A 370 17.38 0.57 6.86
CA TYR A 370 16.98 1.90 7.37
C TYR A 370 17.69 3.03 6.62
N GLN A 371 18.16 2.76 5.41
CA GLN A 371 18.68 3.78 4.52
C GLN A 371 17.55 4.75 4.17
N LYS A 372 17.88 6.05 4.08
CA LYS A 372 16.89 7.12 3.83
C LYS A 372 16.61 7.32 2.34
N ASP A 373 16.49 6.23 1.60
CA ASP A 373 16.13 6.20 0.19
C ASP A 373 14.89 5.33 -0.04
N ASP A 374 14.65 4.99 -1.30
CA ASP A 374 13.55 4.14 -1.74
C ASP A 374 14.05 3.01 -2.66
N ASP A 375 15.32 2.64 -2.51
CA ASP A 375 15.95 1.71 -3.42
C ASP A 375 15.36 0.30 -3.25
N LEU A 376 15.37 -0.46 -4.34
CA LEU A 376 14.82 -1.83 -4.35
C LEU A 376 15.45 -2.73 -3.29
N ALA A 377 16.76 -2.57 -3.06
CA ALA A 377 17.48 -3.28 -2.02
C ALA A 377 17.00 -2.84 -0.63
N THR A 378 16.90 -1.53 -0.37
CA THR A 378 16.37 -0.99 0.90
C THR A 378 14.98 -1.52 1.20
N ARG A 379 14.05 -1.51 0.22
CA ARG A 379 12.69 -2.07 0.35
C ARG A 379 12.67 -3.55 0.73
N GLY A 380 13.50 -4.36 0.07
CA GLY A 380 13.64 -5.78 0.38
C GLY A 380 14.26 -6.03 1.76
N ALA A 381 15.25 -5.22 2.12
CA ALA A 381 15.91 -5.25 3.42
C ALA A 381 14.95 -4.89 4.55
N ILE A 382 14.22 -3.76 4.44
CA ILE A 382 13.29 -3.31 5.48
C ILE A 382 12.10 -4.26 5.65
N TRP A 383 11.56 -4.83 4.57
CA TRP A 383 10.52 -5.86 4.68
C TRP A 383 11.00 -7.07 5.51
N SER A 384 12.12 -7.67 5.12
CA SER A 384 12.71 -8.81 5.81
C SER A 384 13.08 -8.46 7.26
N PHE A 385 13.62 -7.27 7.50
CA PHE A 385 13.98 -6.80 8.82
C PHE A 385 12.77 -6.55 9.72
N LEU A 386 11.69 -5.93 9.22
CA LEU A 386 10.44 -5.76 9.97
C LEU A 386 9.82 -7.10 10.36
N ARG A 387 9.78 -8.07 9.44
CA ARG A 387 9.34 -9.44 9.72
C ARG A 387 10.19 -10.09 10.81
N TYR A 388 11.52 -9.96 10.71
CA TYR A 388 12.46 -10.43 11.73
C TYR A 388 12.21 -9.79 13.10
N LEU A 389 11.98 -8.47 13.17
CA LEU A 389 11.63 -7.77 14.40
C LEU A 389 10.30 -8.27 14.98
N ALA A 390 9.26 -8.41 14.14
CA ALA A 390 7.95 -8.88 14.57
C ALA A 390 7.96 -10.34 15.03
N ASP A 391 8.78 -11.20 14.44
CA ASP A 391 8.94 -12.60 14.89
C ASP A 391 9.49 -12.71 16.30
N ARG A 392 10.30 -11.73 16.72
CA ARG A 392 10.91 -11.71 18.05
C ARG A 392 10.00 -11.11 19.12
N GLY A 393 8.91 -10.44 18.72
CA GLY A 393 7.96 -9.81 19.63
C GLY A 393 8.52 -8.56 20.30
N THR A 394 7.96 -8.19 21.46
CA THR A 394 8.43 -7.05 22.26
C THR A 394 9.90 -7.28 22.60
N PRO A 395 10.81 -6.41 22.19
CA PRO A 395 12.23 -6.63 22.40
C PRO A 395 12.53 -6.48 23.88
N GLY A 396 13.00 -7.59 24.44
CA GLY A 396 13.77 -7.57 25.67
C GLY A 396 15.09 -6.81 25.48
N THR A 397 15.87 -6.85 26.55
CA THR A 397 17.23 -6.34 26.65
C THR A 397 18.07 -6.63 25.39
N PRO A 398 18.95 -5.69 24.98
CA PRO A 398 19.90 -5.89 23.87
C PRO A 398 20.57 -7.27 23.94
N PHE A 399 20.69 -7.93 22.79
CA PHE A 399 21.43 -9.19 22.71
C PHE A 399 22.94 -8.88 22.77
N VAL A 400 23.54 -9.25 23.90
CA VAL A 400 24.98 -9.09 24.13
C VAL A 400 25.68 -10.36 23.65
N GLU A 401 26.39 -10.26 22.53
CA GLU A 401 27.29 -11.32 22.09
C GLU A 401 28.56 -11.31 22.95
N PRO A 402 29.09 -12.47 23.38
CA PRO A 402 30.35 -12.53 24.12
C PRO A 402 31.49 -11.88 23.33
N ALA A 403 32.31 -11.07 24.00
CA ALA A 403 33.49 -10.47 23.38
C ALA A 403 34.54 -11.55 23.06
N CYS A 404 35.16 -11.48 21.89
CA CYS A 404 36.30 -12.32 21.56
C CYS A 404 37.53 -11.92 22.38
N GLY A 405 38.37 -12.90 22.72
CA GLY A 405 39.75 -12.63 23.15
C GLY A 405 40.66 -12.31 21.95
N ALA A 406 41.90 -11.89 22.22
CA ALA A 406 42.90 -11.67 21.17
C ALA A 406 43.31 -12.97 20.45
N SER A 407 43.21 -14.11 21.14
CA SER A 407 43.31 -15.44 20.55
C SER A 407 41.95 -16.13 20.71
N VAL A 408 41.40 -16.59 19.59
CA VAL A 408 40.04 -17.09 19.48
C VAL A 408 40.05 -18.56 19.09
N THR A 409 39.38 -19.36 19.91
CA THR A 409 39.04 -20.76 19.61
C THR A 409 37.53 -20.91 19.79
N LEU A 410 36.84 -21.31 18.73
CA LEU A 410 35.38 -21.51 18.74
C LEU A 410 35.06 -22.97 18.43
N ALA A 411 34.01 -23.51 19.06
CA ALA A 411 33.35 -24.72 18.58
C ALA A 411 32.51 -24.40 17.33
N VAL A 412 32.11 -25.41 16.55
CA VAL A 412 31.21 -25.22 15.41
C VAL A 412 29.87 -24.63 15.90
N GLY A 413 29.41 -23.54 15.28
CA GLY A 413 28.27 -22.73 15.76
C GLY A 413 28.62 -21.74 16.90
N GLY A 414 29.84 -21.81 17.41
CA GLY A 414 30.40 -20.83 18.34
C GLY A 414 30.64 -19.50 17.63
N ARG A 415 30.45 -18.40 18.37
CA ARG A 415 30.69 -17.05 17.88
C ARG A 415 31.12 -16.10 19.00
N CYS A 416 31.67 -14.97 18.61
CA CYS A 416 31.97 -13.86 19.51
C CYS A 416 32.04 -12.53 18.73
N ALA A 417 31.89 -11.41 19.44
CA ALA A 417 31.95 -10.07 18.89
C ALA A 417 33.34 -9.45 19.05
N LEU A 418 33.78 -8.70 18.03
CA LEU A 418 34.99 -7.88 18.06
C LEU A 418 34.61 -6.44 17.72
N GLU A 419 35.13 -5.50 18.51
CA GLU A 419 34.85 -4.07 18.38
C GLU A 419 36.09 -3.24 18.74
N GLY A 420 36.16 -2.01 18.22
CA GLY A 420 37.23 -1.07 18.53
C GLY A 420 38.62 -1.63 18.24
N SER A 421 39.58 -1.40 19.15
CA SER A 421 40.96 -1.88 18.98
C SER A 421 41.07 -3.41 18.95
N GLY A 422 40.16 -4.15 19.58
CA GLY A 422 40.14 -5.61 19.55
C GLY A 422 39.81 -6.17 18.17
N ALA A 423 39.10 -5.40 17.34
CA ALA A 423 38.81 -5.77 15.95
C ALA A 423 40.00 -5.53 15.00
N ALA A 424 41.04 -4.80 15.41
CA ALA A 424 42.15 -4.43 14.53
C ALA A 424 43.01 -5.64 14.13
N GLN A 425 43.29 -6.52 15.09
CA GLN A 425 44.04 -7.75 14.87
C GLN A 425 43.68 -8.80 15.92
N PHE A 426 43.40 -10.03 15.48
CA PHE A 426 43.12 -11.17 16.35
C PHE A 426 43.55 -12.48 15.67
N ASP A 427 43.91 -13.46 16.49
CA ASP A 427 44.35 -14.78 16.04
C ASP A 427 43.21 -15.78 16.16
N VAL A 428 42.95 -16.55 15.10
CA VAL A 428 41.91 -17.58 15.05
C VAL A 428 42.55 -18.96 14.91
N THR A 429 42.21 -19.87 15.82
CA THR A 429 42.73 -21.24 15.86
C THR A 429 41.66 -22.25 15.48
N ALA A 430 42.01 -23.21 14.63
CA ALA A 430 41.07 -24.25 14.19
C ALA A 430 40.83 -25.33 15.26
N GLY A 431 41.77 -25.48 16.21
CA GLY A 431 41.83 -26.64 17.10
C GLY A 431 42.30 -27.89 16.38
N GLY A 432 41.83 -29.07 16.78
CA GLY A 432 42.30 -30.35 16.23
C GLY A 432 41.81 -30.70 14.82
N SER A 433 40.87 -29.95 14.26
CA SER A 433 40.30 -30.17 12.92
C SER A 433 40.43 -28.91 12.07
N LEU A 434 40.27 -29.05 10.74
CA LEU A 434 40.07 -27.92 9.85
C LEU A 434 38.90 -27.06 10.37
N GLY A 435 39.07 -25.74 10.38
CA GLY A 435 38.04 -24.81 10.79
C GLY A 435 37.67 -23.88 9.64
N GLU A 436 36.38 -23.70 9.39
CA GLU A 436 35.88 -22.63 8.52
C GLU A 436 35.28 -21.52 9.39
N PHE A 437 35.66 -20.28 9.09
CA PHE A 437 35.24 -19.12 9.86
C PHE A 437 34.67 -18.06 8.95
N THR A 438 33.66 -17.36 9.47
CA THR A 438 33.03 -16.21 8.81
C THR A 438 33.07 -15.00 9.73
N ILE A 439 33.47 -13.86 9.19
CA ILE A 439 33.35 -12.55 9.83
C ILE A 439 32.20 -11.81 9.16
N VAL A 440 31.19 -11.44 9.93
CA VAL A 440 30.13 -10.52 9.52
C VAL A 440 30.49 -9.15 10.06
N ALA A 441 30.86 -8.24 9.16
CA ALA A 441 31.14 -6.84 9.46
C ALA A 441 29.87 -6.02 9.24
N PHE A 442 29.52 -5.15 10.20
CA PHE A 442 28.34 -4.31 10.16
C PHE A 442 28.68 -2.89 10.60
N ALA A 443 28.35 -1.91 9.76
CA ALA A 443 28.50 -0.50 10.07
C ALA A 443 27.21 0.02 10.72
N LYS A 444 27.31 0.72 11.85
CA LYS A 444 26.12 1.26 12.54
C LYS A 444 26.32 2.65 13.08
N ASP A 445 25.26 3.46 13.05
CA ASP A 445 25.25 4.80 13.63
C ASP A 445 26.34 5.71 13.04
N LEU A 446 26.59 5.60 11.73
CA LEU A 446 27.55 6.45 11.04
C LEU A 446 27.05 7.89 10.92
N PRO A 447 27.94 8.90 11.07
CA PRO A 447 27.54 10.29 10.88
C PRO A 447 26.99 10.51 9.46
N ILE A 448 25.83 11.16 9.37
CA ILE A 448 25.24 11.55 8.10
C ILE A 448 26.09 12.65 7.48
N VAL A 449 26.60 12.43 6.26
CA VAL A 449 27.39 13.42 5.52
C VAL A 449 26.47 14.42 4.82
N SER A 450 25.34 13.96 4.25
CA SER A 450 24.25 14.80 3.72
C SER A 450 22.93 14.02 3.65
N VAL A 451 21.81 14.70 3.29
CA VAL A 451 20.51 14.04 3.08
C VAL A 451 20.54 13.01 1.94
N THR A 452 21.49 13.12 1.01
CA THR A 452 21.63 12.26 -0.19
C THR A 452 22.83 11.31 -0.15
N GLN A 453 23.67 11.38 0.89
CA GLN A 453 24.84 10.52 1.07
C GLN A 453 24.80 9.92 2.47
N PRO A 454 24.47 8.62 2.62
CA PRO A 454 24.59 7.96 3.91
C PRO A 454 26.05 8.04 4.39
N GLY A 455 26.24 8.05 5.71
CA GLY A 455 27.57 7.84 6.26
C GLY A 455 28.15 6.54 5.71
N SER A 456 29.46 6.52 5.44
CA SER A 456 30.12 5.31 4.97
C SER A 456 31.49 5.13 5.61
N LEU A 457 31.96 3.89 5.64
CA LEU A 457 33.30 3.54 6.11
C LEU A 457 33.93 2.51 5.17
N THR A 458 35.20 2.72 4.79
CA THR A 458 35.95 1.77 3.96
C THR A 458 36.81 0.89 4.84
N THR A 459 36.48 -0.40 4.85
CA THR A 459 37.21 -1.45 5.56
C THR A 459 38.24 -2.11 4.65
N THR A 460 39.37 -2.52 5.22
CA THR A 460 40.30 -3.46 4.57
C THR A 460 40.57 -4.61 5.52
N ALA A 461 40.26 -5.82 5.06
CA ALA A 461 40.35 -7.07 5.81
C ALA A 461 41.36 -8.02 5.14
N SER A 462 42.17 -8.70 5.93
CA SER A 462 43.10 -9.73 5.45
C SER A 462 43.30 -10.82 6.50
N ALA A 463 43.66 -12.02 6.05
CA ALA A 463 43.98 -13.14 6.94
C ALA A 463 45.27 -13.82 6.47
N THR A 464 46.09 -14.30 7.40
CA THR A 464 47.32 -15.06 7.11
C THR A 464 47.09 -16.56 7.22
N SER A 465 47.94 -17.37 6.58
CA SER A 465 47.92 -18.83 6.75
C SER A 465 46.57 -19.50 6.49
N THR A 466 45.77 -18.90 5.59
CA THR A 466 44.43 -19.41 5.26
C THR A 466 44.52 -20.59 4.32
N VAL A 467 43.65 -21.57 4.51
CA VAL A 467 43.44 -22.67 3.56
C VAL A 467 42.17 -22.44 2.76
N GLY A 468 42.12 -23.02 1.57
CA GLY A 468 40.96 -22.93 0.69
C GLY A 468 39.71 -23.48 1.38
N VAL A 469 38.63 -22.72 1.29
CA VAL A 469 37.30 -23.11 1.75
C VAL A 469 36.46 -23.52 0.55
N SER A 470 35.90 -24.72 0.57
CA SER A 470 35.11 -25.27 -0.54
C SER A 470 33.61 -25.03 -0.36
N GLY A 471 32.93 -24.79 -1.48
CA GLY A 471 31.51 -24.44 -1.57
C GLY A 471 31.23 -23.02 -1.07
N PRO A 472 30.06 -22.42 -1.35
CA PRO A 472 29.41 -21.53 -0.38
C PRO A 472 29.19 -22.31 0.94
N PRO A 473 28.84 -21.69 2.09
CA PRO A 473 28.09 -22.45 3.09
C PRO A 473 26.86 -23.01 2.35
N ASN A 474 26.88 -24.31 2.11
CA ASN A 474 26.37 -24.92 0.88
C ASN A 474 24.85 -24.69 0.69
N PRO A 475 24.37 -24.19 -0.47
CA PRO A 475 23.07 -24.58 -0.98
C PRO A 475 23.30 -25.87 -1.78
N TRP A 476 23.30 -27.03 -1.12
CA TRP A 476 23.28 -28.30 -1.83
C TRP A 476 22.26 -29.24 -1.22
N SER A 477 21.21 -29.41 -2.00
CA SER A 477 20.18 -30.44 -1.93
C SER A 477 20.74 -31.81 -1.60
N GLY A 478 20.00 -32.58 -0.82
CA GLY A 478 20.34 -33.94 -0.43
C GLY A 478 20.98 -34.82 -1.53
N THR A 479 21.80 -35.74 -1.05
CA THR A 479 22.41 -36.87 -1.74
C THR A 479 21.63 -37.41 -2.95
N SER A 480 22.36 -37.56 -4.07
CA SER A 480 22.26 -38.61 -5.09
C SER A 480 20.93 -39.39 -5.16
N GLY A 481 20.14 -39.17 -6.23
CA GLY A 481 19.24 -40.20 -6.74
C GLY A 481 17.80 -39.79 -7.05
N ALA A 482 17.34 -38.62 -6.61
CA ALA A 482 16.08 -38.07 -7.12
C ALA A 482 16.41 -37.21 -8.35
N GLN A 483 16.40 -37.83 -9.53
CA GLN A 483 16.07 -37.08 -10.73
C GLN A 483 14.83 -36.24 -10.43
N PHE A 484 14.80 -34.99 -10.92
CA PHE A 484 13.60 -34.14 -10.98
C PHE A 484 12.55 -34.79 -11.90
N SER A 485 12.15 -36.02 -11.62
CA SER A 485 11.05 -36.72 -12.25
C SER A 485 9.76 -36.20 -11.64
N THR A 486 9.15 -35.26 -12.37
CA THR A 486 7.70 -35.17 -12.53
C THR A 486 6.87 -35.21 -11.26
N PHE A 487 6.75 -34.07 -10.58
CA PHE A 487 5.58 -33.74 -9.77
C PHE A 487 5.13 -32.31 -10.10
N GLY A 488 3.94 -32.20 -10.69
CA GLY A 488 3.19 -30.97 -10.91
C GLY A 488 3.83 -29.92 -11.82
N THR A 489 3.24 -29.65 -12.98
CA THR A 489 3.59 -28.58 -13.93
C THR A 489 3.40 -27.15 -13.39
N GLY A 490 3.31 -26.96 -12.07
CA GLY A 490 3.26 -25.65 -11.42
C GLY A 490 4.65 -25.05 -11.33
N SER A 491 5.10 -24.36 -12.38
CA SER A 491 6.31 -23.53 -12.29
C SER A 491 6.06 -22.35 -11.34
N LEU A 492 7.06 -22.00 -10.53
CA LEU A 492 7.16 -20.62 -10.07
C LEU A 492 7.18 -19.76 -11.34
N GLY A 493 6.31 -18.76 -11.42
CA GLY A 493 6.27 -17.90 -12.60
C GLY A 493 7.66 -17.33 -12.84
N GLY A 494 8.20 -17.50 -14.05
CA GLY A 494 9.42 -16.79 -14.41
C GLY A 494 9.16 -15.29 -14.41
N ALA A 495 10.14 -14.45 -14.07
CA ALA A 495 9.90 -13.00 -14.04
C ALA A 495 9.55 -12.40 -15.41
N ALA A 496 9.64 -13.17 -16.50
CA ALA A 496 9.01 -12.81 -17.77
C ALA A 496 7.46 -12.68 -17.67
N ALA A 497 6.84 -13.28 -16.65
CA ALA A 497 5.42 -13.20 -16.35
C ALA A 497 5.05 -12.09 -15.33
N SER A 498 6.01 -11.48 -14.64
CA SER A 498 5.78 -10.40 -13.66
C SER A 498 6.63 -9.18 -14.01
N LEU A 499 6.00 -8.08 -14.40
CA LEU A 499 6.71 -6.84 -14.75
C LEU A 499 7.45 -6.30 -13.51
N PRO A 500 8.79 -6.15 -13.53
CA PRO A 500 9.52 -5.51 -12.44
C PRO A 500 8.96 -4.12 -12.18
N LEU A 501 8.69 -3.76 -10.94
CA LEU A 501 8.13 -2.45 -10.63
C LEU A 501 9.24 -1.34 -10.68
N ASP A 502 8.94 -0.15 -11.19
CA ASP A 502 9.82 1.03 -11.24
C ASP A 502 9.57 1.89 -10.00
N HIS A 503 10.49 1.78 -9.05
CA HIS A 503 10.39 2.43 -7.75
C HIS A 503 11.18 3.73 -7.65
N SER A 504 11.98 4.06 -8.69
CA SER A 504 12.65 5.37 -8.76
C SER A 504 11.62 6.51 -8.83
N PHE A 505 10.41 6.18 -9.30
CA PHE A 505 9.25 7.05 -9.28
C PHE A 505 8.74 7.31 -7.85
N HIS A 506 8.50 6.27 -7.04
CA HIS A 506 8.01 6.41 -5.67
C HIS A 506 8.95 7.25 -4.81
N ALA A 507 10.27 7.10 -4.97
CA ALA A 507 11.27 7.92 -4.29
C ALA A 507 11.05 9.42 -4.55
N LYS A 508 10.84 9.76 -5.82
CA LYS A 508 10.60 11.14 -6.28
C LYS A 508 9.27 11.65 -5.76
N LEU A 509 8.21 10.84 -5.85
CA LEU A 509 6.87 11.17 -5.35
C LEU A 509 6.91 11.50 -3.85
N ARG A 510 7.49 10.61 -3.03
CA ARG A 510 7.64 10.80 -1.58
C ARG A 510 8.52 12.00 -1.25
N GLY A 511 9.56 12.26 -2.06
CA GLY A 511 10.40 13.44 -1.95
C GLY A 511 9.66 14.75 -2.24
N ILE A 512 8.72 14.74 -3.19
CA ILE A 512 7.83 15.87 -3.50
C ILE A 512 6.88 16.11 -2.32
N GLU A 513 6.21 15.06 -1.82
CA GLU A 513 5.26 15.15 -0.69
C GLU A 513 5.90 15.77 0.55
N ARG A 514 7.05 15.26 0.98
CA ARG A 514 7.77 15.76 2.16
C ARG A 514 8.24 17.20 2.04
N ARG A 515 8.41 17.71 0.82
CA ARG A 515 8.82 19.09 0.59
C ARG A 515 7.64 20.04 0.58
N GLU A 516 6.51 19.63 0.01
CA GLU A 516 5.45 20.57 -0.38
C GLU A 516 4.19 20.51 0.50
N LEU A 517 3.92 19.38 1.14
CA LEU A 517 2.70 19.16 1.91
C LEU A 517 2.79 19.45 3.43
N PRO A 518 3.94 19.41 4.13
CA PRO A 518 3.97 19.65 5.57
C PRO A 518 3.36 20.98 6.03
N GLU A 519 3.57 22.07 5.29
CA GLU A 519 3.01 23.39 5.59
C GLU A 519 1.47 23.44 5.51
N ARG A 520 0.86 22.45 4.85
CA ARG A 520 -0.59 22.34 4.64
C ARG A 520 -1.26 21.42 5.65
N VAL A 521 -0.50 20.70 6.48
CA VAL A 521 -1.03 19.71 7.44
C VAL A 521 -1.99 20.37 8.43
N ALA A 522 -1.68 21.57 8.91
CA ALA A 522 -2.57 22.32 9.79
C ALA A 522 -3.91 22.64 9.10
N GLY A 523 -3.88 23.03 7.82
CA GLY A 523 -5.07 23.28 7.01
C GLY A 523 -5.91 22.03 6.79
N ALA A 524 -5.28 20.89 6.50
CA ALA A 524 -5.97 19.62 6.38
C ALA A 524 -6.65 19.20 7.69
N ARG A 525 -5.93 19.27 8.81
CA ARG A 525 -6.48 18.94 10.14
C ARG A 525 -7.65 19.84 10.53
N ALA A 526 -7.59 21.13 10.20
CA ALA A 526 -8.68 22.06 10.46
C ALA A 526 -9.91 21.78 9.58
N ALA A 527 -9.69 21.53 8.28
CA ALA A 527 -10.77 21.29 7.31
C ALA A 527 -11.55 20.00 7.61
N TYR A 528 -10.87 18.97 8.11
CA TYR A 528 -11.45 17.64 8.34
C TYR A 528 -11.47 17.25 9.82
N SER A 529 -11.44 18.22 10.73
CA SER A 529 -11.42 17.95 12.17
C SER A 529 -12.63 17.10 12.58
N LEU A 530 -12.38 16.03 13.36
CA LEU A 530 -13.37 15.06 13.84
C LEU A 530 -14.51 15.68 14.70
N THR A 531 -14.50 16.99 14.93
CA THR A 531 -15.55 17.75 15.62
C THR A 531 -16.76 18.11 14.75
N ASP A 532 -16.67 18.03 13.42
CA ASP A 532 -17.84 18.15 12.54
C ASP A 532 -18.38 16.77 12.18
N ARG A 533 -19.33 16.27 12.98
CA ARG A 533 -20.01 14.97 12.82
C ARG A 533 -20.76 14.81 11.47
N SER A 534 -20.72 15.80 10.59
CA SER A 534 -21.26 15.74 9.23
C SER A 534 -20.26 15.22 8.19
N GLY A 535 -18.95 15.45 8.39
CA GLY A 535 -17.97 15.44 7.29
C GLY A 535 -16.99 14.27 7.26
N ALA A 536 -16.41 13.89 8.40
CA ALA A 536 -15.43 12.80 8.46
C ALA A 536 -16.05 11.60 9.20
N ARG A 537 -16.63 10.64 8.45
CA ARG A 537 -16.98 9.34 9.04
C ARG A 537 -15.70 8.51 9.13
N MET A 538 -15.55 7.70 10.18
CA MET A 538 -14.57 6.62 10.12
C MET A 538 -15.21 5.47 9.35
N TYR A 539 -14.45 4.76 8.52
CA TYR A 539 -14.91 3.49 7.99
C TYR A 539 -15.27 2.57 9.17
N SER A 540 -16.48 2.01 9.14
CA SER A 540 -16.88 1.02 10.13
C SER A 540 -16.11 -0.27 9.89
N ALA A 541 -15.34 -0.71 10.89
CA ALA A 541 -14.76 -2.05 10.90
C ALA A 541 -15.88 -3.10 10.70
N PRO A 542 -15.61 -4.23 10.04
CA PRO A 542 -16.62 -5.24 9.72
C PRO A 542 -17.41 -5.66 10.97
N GLY A 543 -18.75 -5.65 10.87
CA GLY A 543 -19.66 -6.04 11.93
C GLY A 543 -19.79 -7.56 12.07
N SER A 544 -19.20 -8.12 13.14
CA SER A 544 -19.59 -9.40 13.78
C SER A 544 -18.97 -9.47 15.20
N PRO A 545 -19.53 -10.28 16.12
CA PRO A 545 -19.97 -9.84 17.44
C PRO A 545 -18.84 -9.52 18.43
N SER A 546 -19.05 -8.43 19.18
CA SER A 546 -18.33 -8.07 20.41
C SER A 546 -16.83 -7.74 20.29
N MET A 547 -16.48 -6.70 19.53
CA MET A 547 -15.23 -5.93 19.76
C MET A 547 -15.32 -5.04 21.02
N ALA A 548 -15.95 -5.54 22.09
CA ALA A 548 -15.81 -5.01 23.44
C ALA A 548 -14.84 -5.85 24.28
N ALA A 549 -14.20 -6.88 23.70
CA ALA A 549 -13.20 -7.68 24.36
C ALA A 549 -11.89 -7.69 23.53
N ILE A 550 -10.99 -6.81 23.94
CA ILE A 550 -9.54 -6.77 23.67
C ILE A 550 -9.15 -6.34 22.24
N VAL A 551 -8.55 -5.15 22.10
CA VAL A 551 -7.62 -4.92 20.99
C VAL A 551 -6.39 -4.22 21.53
N VAL A 552 -5.40 -5.02 21.94
CA VAL A 552 -4.02 -4.60 21.75
C VAL A 552 -3.89 -4.42 20.23
N GLU A 553 -3.64 -3.21 19.74
CA GLU A 553 -3.38 -2.99 18.32
C GLU A 553 -2.29 -3.96 17.86
N ALA A 554 -2.50 -4.63 16.71
CA ALA A 554 -1.49 -5.45 16.08
C ALA A 554 -0.17 -4.66 15.94
N VAL A 555 0.98 -5.34 15.99
CA VAL A 555 2.32 -4.71 15.98
C VAL A 555 2.46 -3.62 14.92
N TRP A 556 1.82 -3.81 13.76
CA TRP A 556 1.82 -2.91 12.62
C TRP A 556 0.95 -1.67 12.83
N GLY A 557 -0.24 -1.84 13.41
CA GLY A 557 -1.15 -0.74 13.75
C GLY A 557 -0.53 0.23 14.76
N GLN A 558 0.31 -0.28 15.66
CA GLN A 558 1.07 0.56 16.60
C GLN A 558 2.11 1.43 15.90
N LEU A 559 2.77 0.93 14.86
CA LEU A 559 3.72 1.72 14.05
C LEU A 559 2.98 2.79 13.23
N VAL A 560 1.81 2.44 12.69
CA VAL A 560 0.96 3.40 11.97
C VAL A 560 0.40 4.49 12.90
N ASN A 561 0.11 4.12 14.15
CA ASN A 561 -0.47 5.04 15.14
C ASN A 561 0.55 5.80 16.00
N ALA A 562 1.84 5.61 15.76
CA ALA A 562 2.88 6.31 16.50
C ALA A 562 2.94 7.80 16.13
N ASN A 563 3.26 8.63 17.11
CA ASN A 563 3.53 10.06 16.83
C ASN A 563 4.89 10.26 16.15
N ASP A 564 5.85 9.39 16.46
CA ASP A 564 7.19 9.38 15.90
C ASP A 564 7.21 8.76 14.50
N THR A 565 8.34 8.96 13.80
CA THR A 565 8.63 8.38 12.49
C THR A 565 10.00 7.71 12.47
N GLY A 566 10.22 6.84 11.51
CA GLY A 566 11.49 6.20 11.21
C GLY A 566 12.05 5.45 12.39
N MET A 567 13.32 5.69 12.68
CA MET A 567 14.05 4.99 13.74
C MET A 567 13.44 5.25 15.12
N ALA A 568 12.88 6.44 15.37
CA ALA A 568 12.21 6.73 16.64
C ALA A 568 10.93 5.90 16.80
N ASN A 569 10.14 5.77 15.71
CA ASN A 569 8.96 4.91 15.69
C ASN A 569 9.33 3.43 15.92
N LEU A 570 10.33 2.92 15.18
CA LEU A 570 10.84 1.57 15.37
C LEU A 570 11.33 1.35 16.81
N LYS A 571 12.01 2.32 17.42
CA LYS A 571 12.47 2.22 18.82
C LYS A 571 11.31 2.20 19.82
N GLY A 572 10.26 2.96 19.55
CA GLY A 572 9.06 2.98 20.39
C GLY A 572 8.36 1.62 20.43
N ARG A 573 8.35 0.89 19.30
CA ARG A 573 7.67 -0.42 19.20
C ARG A 573 8.59 -1.61 19.47
N PHE A 574 9.77 -1.57 18.88
CA PHE A 574 10.78 -2.62 18.89
C PHE A 574 12.03 -2.24 19.68
N GLY A 575 11.90 -1.38 20.70
CA GLY A 575 12.93 -1.18 21.73
C GLY A 575 14.16 -0.41 21.23
N GLN A 576 15.01 -0.02 22.17
CA GLN A 576 16.00 1.04 21.89
C GLN A 576 17.15 0.63 20.96
N ASP A 577 17.50 -0.65 20.91
CA ASP A 577 18.66 -1.16 20.15
C ASP A 577 18.28 -1.74 18.77
N ILE A 578 17.61 -0.94 17.95
CA ILE A 578 17.24 -1.33 16.58
C ILE A 578 18.46 -1.58 15.70
N THR A 579 19.53 -0.79 15.85
CA THR A 579 20.75 -0.99 15.04
C THR A 579 21.53 -2.23 15.48
N GLY A 580 21.49 -2.61 16.77
CA GLY A 580 21.96 -3.93 17.21
C GLY A 580 21.09 -5.08 16.70
N ALA A 581 19.77 -4.93 16.66
CA ALA A 581 18.90 -5.92 16.03
C ALA A 581 19.16 -6.06 14.53
N ALA A 582 19.49 -4.97 13.83
CA ALA A 582 19.89 -5.00 12.44
C ALA A 582 21.23 -5.75 12.24
N ARG A 583 22.22 -5.55 13.11
CA ARG A 583 23.44 -6.39 13.16
C ARG A 583 23.07 -7.86 13.27
N ASP A 584 22.19 -8.23 14.20
CA ASP A 584 21.82 -9.63 14.41
C ASP A 584 21.12 -10.23 13.19
N TRP A 585 20.25 -9.46 12.56
CA TRP A 585 19.60 -9.81 11.30
C TRP A 585 20.63 -10.02 10.17
N THR A 586 21.69 -9.20 10.08
CA THR A 586 22.77 -9.44 9.11
C THR A 586 23.52 -10.75 9.37
N VAL A 587 23.73 -11.13 10.63
CA VAL A 587 24.31 -12.43 10.96
C VAL A 587 23.34 -13.56 10.55
N ALA A 588 22.04 -13.41 10.85
CA ALA A 588 21.00 -14.36 10.45
C ALA A 588 21.00 -14.61 8.93
N ASN A 589 21.16 -13.56 8.11
CA ASN A 589 21.25 -13.67 6.65
C ASN A 589 22.36 -14.63 6.18
N TYR A 590 23.40 -14.84 7.00
CA TYR A 590 24.51 -15.76 6.71
C TYR A 590 24.41 -17.11 7.43
N VAL A 591 23.96 -17.19 8.69
CA VAL A 591 24.05 -18.43 9.49
C VAL A 591 22.74 -19.19 9.66
N ASP A 592 21.60 -18.58 9.34
CA ASP A 592 20.32 -19.28 9.44
C ASP A 592 20.25 -20.41 8.40
N ASP A 593 19.58 -21.53 8.69
CA ASP A 593 19.39 -22.69 7.79
C ASP A 593 20.65 -23.35 7.17
N ILE A 594 21.89 -23.12 7.66
CA ILE A 594 23.10 -23.86 7.20
C ILE A 594 23.38 -25.15 7.98
N GLY A 595 22.46 -25.58 8.85
CA GLY A 595 22.64 -26.75 9.72
C GLY A 595 23.50 -26.47 10.96
N LEU A 596 23.75 -25.21 11.30
CA LEU A 596 24.39 -24.83 12.56
C LEU A 596 23.36 -24.65 13.68
N THR A 597 23.74 -25.04 14.90
CA THR A 597 23.02 -24.61 16.10
C THR A 597 23.49 -23.21 16.48
N VAL A 598 22.64 -22.22 16.23
CA VAL A 598 22.89 -20.80 16.57
C VAL A 598 21.79 -20.30 17.51
N PRO A 599 21.98 -19.15 18.19
CA PRO A 599 20.93 -18.57 18.99
C PRO A 599 19.74 -18.20 18.13
N SER A 600 18.55 -18.15 18.75
CA SER A 600 17.34 -17.72 18.06
C SER A 600 17.46 -16.30 17.47
N GLN A 601 18.43 -15.50 17.93
CA GLN A 601 18.69 -14.20 17.35
C GLN A 601 19.25 -14.24 15.93
N TYR A 602 19.89 -15.33 15.53
CA TYR A 602 20.49 -15.48 14.21
C TYR A 602 19.68 -16.41 13.30
N MET A 603 18.36 -16.41 13.48
CA MET A 603 17.41 -17.18 12.68
C MET A 603 16.36 -16.28 12.04
N HIS A 604 15.79 -16.71 10.91
CA HIS A 604 14.58 -16.15 10.30
C HIS A 604 13.40 -17.10 10.50
N PRO A 605 12.63 -16.96 11.59
CA PRO A 605 11.62 -17.96 11.94
C PRO A 605 10.54 -18.15 10.86
N SER A 606 10.18 -17.09 10.15
CA SER A 606 9.10 -17.13 9.15
C SER A 606 9.52 -17.70 7.80
N TRP A 607 10.79 -17.56 7.39
CA TRP A 607 11.20 -17.77 6.00
C TRP A 607 12.51 -18.55 5.91
N ASN A 608 12.49 -19.63 5.12
CA ASN A 608 13.70 -20.35 4.74
C ASN A 608 14.29 -19.74 3.47
N PHE A 609 15.04 -18.64 3.60
CA PHE A 609 15.58 -17.93 2.45
C PHE A 609 16.58 -18.76 1.63
N ARG A 610 17.23 -19.76 2.25
CA ARG A 610 18.21 -20.62 1.57
C ARG A 610 17.62 -21.55 0.55
N THR A 611 16.41 -22.03 0.79
CA THR A 611 15.71 -22.87 -0.19
C THR A 611 14.87 -22.02 -1.14
N LEU A 612 14.32 -20.90 -0.65
CA LEU A 612 13.45 -20.03 -1.42
C LEU A 612 14.19 -19.25 -2.52
N LEU A 613 15.21 -18.46 -2.16
CA LEU A 613 15.83 -17.50 -3.09
C LEU A 613 16.56 -18.16 -4.27
N PRO A 614 17.28 -19.29 -4.11
CA PRO A 614 17.86 -19.99 -5.25
C PRO A 614 16.81 -20.45 -6.27
N ALA A 615 15.64 -20.89 -5.82
CA ALA A 615 14.56 -21.34 -6.70
C ALA A 615 13.95 -20.19 -7.54
N LEU A 616 14.08 -18.94 -7.09
CA LEU A 616 13.66 -17.77 -7.88
C LEU A 616 14.64 -17.48 -9.02
N SER A 617 15.95 -17.60 -8.75
CA SER A 617 17.02 -17.35 -9.73
C SER A 617 17.02 -18.35 -10.90
N SER A 618 16.57 -19.60 -10.68
CA SER A 618 16.50 -20.64 -11.71
C SER A 618 15.36 -20.46 -12.72
N ASN A 619 14.38 -19.60 -12.44
CA ASN A 619 13.19 -19.41 -13.27
C ASN A 619 13.26 -18.15 -14.17
N GLY A 620 14.47 -17.67 -14.49
CA GLY A 620 14.62 -16.53 -15.42
C GLY A 620 14.20 -15.18 -14.82
N ALA A 621 14.08 -15.09 -13.49
CA ALA A 621 14.15 -13.79 -12.86
C ALA A 621 15.54 -13.20 -13.14
N SER A 622 15.62 -11.91 -13.49
CA SER A 622 16.86 -11.14 -13.68
C SER A 622 17.67 -11.09 -12.38
N MET A 623 18.15 -12.24 -11.94
CA MET A 623 18.45 -12.51 -10.54
C MET A 623 19.71 -13.35 -10.38
N GLY A 624 20.78 -13.02 -11.13
CA GLY A 624 22.12 -13.58 -10.91
C GLY A 624 22.24 -15.07 -11.24
N ASN A 625 23.30 -15.71 -10.72
CA ASN A 625 23.63 -17.10 -11.04
C ASN A 625 22.49 -18.07 -10.64
N PRO A 626 21.99 -18.90 -11.57
CA PRO A 626 20.92 -19.84 -11.30
C PRO A 626 21.27 -20.80 -10.16
N GLY A 627 20.39 -20.95 -9.18
CA GLY A 627 20.44 -22.02 -8.18
C GLY A 627 21.36 -21.78 -6.99
N THR A 628 21.87 -20.57 -6.78
CA THR A 628 22.70 -20.24 -5.60
C THR A 628 22.06 -19.19 -4.70
N TYR A 629 22.30 -19.27 -3.38
CA TYR A 629 21.89 -18.25 -2.43
C TYR A 629 22.61 -16.92 -2.74
N PRO A 630 21.89 -15.78 -2.88
CA PRO A 630 22.43 -14.58 -3.54
C PRO A 630 23.42 -13.76 -2.71
N LEU A 631 23.62 -14.09 -1.43
CA LEU A 631 24.47 -13.34 -0.50
C LEU A 631 25.92 -13.25 -1.00
N GLN A 632 26.41 -12.02 -1.18
CA GLN A 632 27.82 -11.80 -1.52
C GLN A 632 28.73 -12.11 -0.33
N VAL A 633 29.70 -13.00 -0.54
CA VAL A 633 30.67 -13.43 0.46
C VAL A 633 32.07 -13.38 -0.15
N GLN A 634 32.98 -12.70 0.55
CA GLN A 634 34.36 -12.51 0.13
C GLN A 634 35.27 -13.58 0.73
N ASN A 635 36.13 -14.20 -0.09
CA ASN A 635 37.18 -15.09 0.41
C ASN A 635 38.37 -14.26 0.92
N LEU A 636 38.74 -14.40 2.18
CA LEU A 636 39.96 -13.80 2.74
C LEU A 636 41.21 -14.64 2.46
N THR A 637 41.46 -14.93 1.19
CA THR A 637 42.75 -15.50 0.73
C THR A 637 43.78 -14.42 0.40
N SER A 638 43.33 -13.17 0.30
CA SER A 638 44.12 -11.96 0.08
C SER A 638 43.47 -10.78 0.81
N SER A 639 44.06 -9.60 0.71
CA SER A 639 43.46 -8.37 1.25
C SER A 639 42.23 -7.98 0.44
N VAL A 640 41.11 -7.73 1.13
CA VAL A 640 39.83 -7.33 0.54
C VAL A 640 39.41 -5.98 1.12
N THR A 641 39.05 -5.04 0.24
CA THR A 641 38.56 -3.71 0.63
C THR A 641 37.08 -3.57 0.27
N VAL A 642 36.26 -3.15 1.24
CA VAL A 642 34.82 -2.94 1.06
C VAL A 642 34.39 -1.64 1.74
N THR A 643 33.61 -0.83 1.02
CA THR A 643 32.94 0.34 1.59
C THR A 643 31.56 -0.05 2.08
N LEU A 644 31.28 0.21 3.35
CA LEU A 644 29.99 -0.05 4.00
C LEU A 644 29.24 1.28 4.17
N ALA A 645 28.00 1.35 3.70
CA ALA A 645 27.06 2.39 4.08
C ALA A 645 26.59 2.22 5.54
N ASP A 646 25.93 3.22 6.12
CA ASP A 646 25.29 3.09 7.43
C ASP A 646 24.23 1.98 7.41
N GLY A 647 24.38 1.01 8.31
CA GLY A 647 23.59 -0.22 8.32
C GLY A 647 23.96 -1.26 7.26
N GLY A 648 24.99 -0.99 6.45
CA GLY A 648 25.53 -1.93 5.49
C GLY A 648 26.37 -3.01 6.16
N SER A 649 26.51 -4.15 5.48
CA SER A 649 27.27 -5.32 5.94
C SER A 649 28.18 -5.92 4.87
N ALA A 650 29.28 -6.54 5.32
CA ALA A 650 30.15 -7.36 4.49
C ALA A 650 30.44 -8.71 5.16
N TYR A 651 30.55 -9.74 4.34
CA TYR A 651 30.70 -11.13 4.78
C TYR A 651 32.03 -11.66 4.26
N TYR A 652 32.88 -12.10 5.16
CA TYR A 652 34.22 -12.58 4.85
C TYR A 652 34.38 -14.00 5.34
N ARG A 653 34.91 -14.89 4.51
CA ARG A 653 35.13 -16.30 4.86
C ARG A 653 36.59 -16.71 4.67
N PHE A 654 37.08 -17.57 5.55
CA PHE A 654 38.42 -18.16 5.45
C PHE A 654 38.49 -19.50 6.19
N GLY A 655 39.44 -20.32 5.78
CA GLY A 655 39.73 -21.60 6.41
C GLY A 655 41.02 -21.53 7.22
N VAL A 656 41.09 -22.27 8.31
CA VAL A 656 42.30 -22.47 9.11
C VAL A 656 42.58 -23.97 9.20
N ALA A 657 43.81 -24.37 8.84
CA ALA A 657 44.22 -25.77 8.87
C ALA A 657 44.11 -26.37 10.28
N ALA A 658 43.95 -27.69 10.38
CA ALA A 658 43.99 -28.40 11.67
C ALA A 658 45.31 -28.11 12.41
N GLY A 659 45.22 -27.76 13.69
CA GLY A 659 46.34 -27.32 14.52
C GLY A 659 46.91 -25.93 14.15
N GLY A 660 46.37 -25.29 13.10
CA GLY A 660 46.83 -24.02 12.58
C GLY A 660 46.22 -22.81 13.30
N THR A 661 46.89 -21.67 13.08
CA THR A 661 46.45 -20.34 13.51
C THR A 661 46.47 -19.41 12.30
N SER A 662 45.44 -18.58 12.15
CA SER A 662 45.35 -17.50 11.17
C SER A 662 45.26 -16.18 11.90
N THR A 663 46.11 -15.21 11.54
CA THR A 663 46.00 -13.84 12.05
C THR A 663 45.12 -13.04 11.11
N VAL A 664 44.00 -12.54 11.61
CA VAL A 664 43.11 -11.64 10.88
C VAL A 664 43.48 -10.21 11.22
N ARG A 665 43.54 -9.36 10.20
CA ARG A 665 43.70 -7.90 10.34
C ARG A 665 42.55 -7.18 9.69
N PHE A 666 42.02 -6.19 10.40
CA PHE A 666 40.93 -5.33 9.94
C PHE A 666 41.32 -3.87 10.18
N THR A 667 41.16 -3.03 9.16
CA THR A 667 41.46 -1.59 9.25
C THR A 667 40.36 -0.77 8.62
N VAL A 668 40.24 0.50 9.02
CA VAL A 668 39.34 1.49 8.41
C VAL A 668 40.16 2.71 8.04
N GLY A 669 40.23 3.03 6.74
CA GLY A 669 41.09 4.11 6.24
C GLY A 669 42.57 3.94 6.59
N GLY A 670 43.05 2.70 6.77
CA GLY A 670 44.40 2.38 7.23
C GLY A 670 44.64 2.48 8.75
N GLY A 671 43.65 2.96 9.51
CA GLY A 671 43.67 3.02 10.97
C GLY A 671 42.94 1.86 11.64
N PRO A 672 42.93 1.80 12.99
CA PRO A 672 42.18 0.79 13.73
C PRO A 672 40.66 0.93 13.50
N PRO A 673 39.89 -0.18 13.56
CA PRO A 673 38.44 -0.12 13.48
C PRO A 673 37.80 0.78 14.54
N PRO A 674 36.90 1.69 14.14
CA PRO A 674 36.13 2.50 15.07
C PRO A 674 35.01 1.68 15.74
N SER A 675 34.44 2.19 16.84
CA SER A 675 33.42 1.48 17.63
C SER A 675 32.07 1.30 16.91
N ASN A 676 31.82 2.08 15.86
CA ASN A 676 30.67 1.95 14.97
C ASN A 676 30.83 0.83 13.92
N LEU A 677 32.02 0.22 13.78
CA LEU A 677 32.18 -1.05 13.06
C LEU A 677 32.06 -2.21 14.05
N LYS A 678 31.05 -3.05 13.86
CA LYS A 678 30.83 -4.27 14.64
C LYS A 678 31.22 -5.49 13.82
N LEU A 679 32.04 -6.37 14.38
CA LEU A 679 32.36 -7.65 13.75
C LEU A 679 31.80 -8.79 14.60
N VAL A 680 31.16 -9.76 13.95
CA VAL A 680 30.81 -11.04 14.57
C VAL A 680 31.57 -12.15 13.86
N LEU A 681 32.42 -12.86 14.59
CA LEU A 681 33.15 -14.02 14.10
C LEU A 681 32.36 -15.28 14.45
N VAL A 682 32.08 -16.11 13.45
CA VAL A 682 31.35 -17.39 13.61
C VAL A 682 32.21 -18.52 13.05
N ARG A 683 32.31 -19.64 13.76
CA ARG A 683 32.86 -20.89 13.21
C ARG A 683 31.75 -21.70 12.55
N THR A 684 31.87 -21.93 11.24
CA THR A 684 30.87 -22.60 10.42
C THR A 684 31.19 -24.07 10.15
N LYS A 685 32.45 -24.48 10.24
CA LYS A 685 32.89 -25.89 10.12
C LYS A 685 34.05 -26.21 11.06
#